data_AF-E3LWQ4-F1
#
_entry.id   AF-E3LWQ4-F1
#
_cell.length_a   1.000
_cell.length_b   1.000
_cell.length_c   1.000
_cell.angle_alpha   90.00
_cell.angle_beta   90.00
_cell.angle_gamma   90.00
#
_symmetry.space_group_name_H-M   'P 1'
#
loop_
_entity.id
_entity.type
_entity.pdbx_description
1 polymer ?
#
loop_
_entity_poly.entity_id
_entity_poly.type
_entity_poly.pdbx_seq_one_letter_code
_entity_poly.pdbx_strand_id
1 'polypeptide(L)'
;MLTLLKRWRSQPGGATNASAFIRILESPKAAISDKVHVLQAFNDWDILTNTWFEVADALPAVEKLLDIDQFPDHNAAALLVSKVYFCLEQYERALEFALRTDFNVVPAPKTGLGNDAEYVNKVIETAIDTYKTLSSQGLEIPVRLRELVEKIVKRNLEKSEIWYVISLGFETTNLPMIERAISAMPNALNDKNQTTLHETLNRVVSGAFDRSFRFKVINTVIKTYMKCPSPDMSKICEVRTSEKCFRFHLHLFQCYVLTDNAEAAADTITDLISRNLSTAAYQIAFDLYETASQGFLDRVLRRFEQKDSPDAKAMEKIHSIMKGHETVKAYLDFYVRHNHTDSILMEEIKENIRTASAHNALLISNGLMQYGTTCDDFLRNNLNWVSKATNWNKFNAVASLGLIHHGQEASAMKVLDPYLPKESVEGFGFKEGGAMLAYGLIHAKHGDATAMSTLAQWLKTADNEPVRHGACLGFGVAGLGSSSISGYEKVREVLQRDEAVSGESAGIAMGLIMAGNLNQEVFNELKQYTVDTQHDKTQRGIRTGLACASFGLQGDAEPYIKEAIGAKSNPMLRSTGICMLSMAYAGTGSPSVVRRLLEKVATDPNLDVKRYATIGIGFVLSKDPATCLSYVSMLTEHFNGHVRYGAAMALGIACAGTGNMEAISLIEPMISDKEGFVRKGALLSLALIMCQQTDYTCPKVNGFRKQLLKKIGEKNEDSLVKFGAIISQGLLDIGGQNAAVTMHNSDGQPDMGSMVGMMCFLHGWFWHSMHFFIALAAKPSCLVMVNENLKIPVLDYICHANSQKYAYPPRTESKKDKDVKKIETVVLSITGKKNALKKQAAEEKKRREAAATAALAAANAQSSSSGTNVEDEKMEVDQPGKPKKEKVPEKDTKPLHRLMNPARVIPAQRQLISISDSRSYTPMKPLYKGGIIVADRVDKEKEEKLVSEVVSQINLPPSSEKAELKPFTPFDINLVDF
;
A
#
# COMPACT_ATOMS: atom_id res chain seq x y z
N MET A 1 -23.49 13.47 -70.92
CA MET A 1 -23.26 13.80 -69.50
C MET A 1 -22.36 15.01 -69.24
N LEU A 2 -21.06 14.97 -69.58
CA LEU A 2 -20.04 15.94 -69.14
C LEU A 2 -20.41 17.43 -69.23
N THR A 3 -21.03 17.87 -70.33
CA THR A 3 -21.48 19.26 -70.53
C THR A 3 -22.61 19.68 -69.60
N LEU A 4 -23.53 18.77 -69.26
CA LEU A 4 -24.61 19.02 -68.29
C LEU A 4 -24.04 19.11 -66.87
N LEU A 5 -23.12 18.21 -66.50
CA LEU A 5 -22.43 18.25 -65.21
C LEU A 5 -21.63 19.54 -65.02
N LYS A 6 -20.87 19.98 -66.04
CA LYS A 6 -20.14 21.27 -65.99
C LYS A 6 -21.09 22.46 -65.85
N ARG A 7 -22.24 22.46 -66.54
CA ARG A 7 -23.25 23.54 -66.47
C ARG A 7 -24.00 23.57 -65.13
N TRP A 8 -24.20 22.42 -64.50
CA TRP A 8 -24.79 22.29 -63.16
C TRP A 8 -23.83 22.78 -62.07
N ARG A 9 -22.54 22.41 -62.17
CA ARG A 9 -21.47 22.91 -61.29
C ARG A 9 -21.26 24.43 -61.35
N SER A 10 -21.53 25.06 -62.49
CA SER A 10 -21.26 26.49 -62.70
C SER A 10 -22.45 27.41 -62.39
N GLN A 11 -23.49 26.94 -61.68
CA GLN A 11 -24.63 27.78 -61.30
C GLN A 11 -24.27 28.69 -60.11
N PRO A 12 -24.69 29.98 -60.13
CA PRO A 12 -24.50 30.87 -58.99
C PRO A 12 -25.36 30.40 -57.80
N GLY A 13 -24.71 30.05 -56.70
CA GLY A 13 -25.31 29.33 -55.57
C GLY A 13 -24.82 27.89 -55.39
N GLY A 14 -24.03 27.37 -56.34
CA GLY A 14 -23.51 26.00 -56.31
C GLY A 14 -24.47 24.98 -56.93
N ALA A 15 -24.08 23.70 -56.86
CA ALA A 15 -24.88 22.61 -57.40
C ALA A 15 -26.12 22.36 -56.52
N THR A 16 -27.30 22.76 -57.00
CA THR A 16 -28.59 22.56 -56.32
C THR A 16 -29.49 21.65 -57.17
N ASN A 17 -30.35 20.86 -56.51
CA ASN A 17 -31.27 19.87 -57.11
C ASN A 17 -30.55 18.76 -57.90
N ALA A 18 -30.29 17.64 -57.22
CA ALA A 18 -29.58 16.46 -57.74
C ALA A 18 -30.51 15.41 -58.37
N SER A 19 -31.82 15.54 -58.17
CA SER A 19 -32.88 14.59 -58.58
C SER A 19 -32.76 14.04 -60.00
N ALA A 20 -32.32 14.86 -60.97
CA ALA A 20 -32.13 14.41 -62.36
C ALA A 20 -30.95 13.44 -62.55
N PHE A 21 -29.90 13.58 -61.74
CA PHE A 21 -28.71 12.70 -61.75
C PHE A 21 -28.93 11.44 -60.89
N ILE A 22 -29.72 11.54 -59.82
CA ILE A 22 -30.16 10.39 -59.01
C ILE A 22 -30.93 9.37 -59.86
N ARG A 23 -31.91 9.81 -60.66
CA ARG A 23 -32.66 8.94 -61.58
C ARG A 23 -31.78 8.22 -62.61
N ILE A 24 -30.59 8.74 -62.91
CA ILE A 24 -29.61 8.10 -63.81
C ILE A 24 -28.87 6.96 -63.08
N LEU A 25 -28.59 7.11 -61.79
CA LEU A 25 -28.04 6.04 -60.96
C LEU A 25 -29.06 4.90 -60.78
N GLU A 26 -30.32 5.23 -60.47
CA GLU A 26 -31.43 4.28 -60.32
C GLU A 26 -31.81 3.54 -61.62
N SER A 27 -31.69 4.20 -62.77
CA SER A 27 -32.14 3.64 -64.05
C SER A 27 -31.29 2.42 -64.47
N PRO A 28 -31.90 1.25 -64.75
CA PRO A 28 -31.19 0.10 -65.31
C PRO A 28 -30.82 0.27 -66.79
N LYS A 29 -31.32 1.32 -67.46
CA LYS A 29 -31.08 1.58 -68.90
C LYS A 29 -29.98 2.63 -69.16
N ALA A 30 -29.44 3.28 -68.13
CA ALA A 30 -28.38 4.28 -68.28
C ALA A 30 -27.02 3.63 -68.57
N ALA A 31 -26.21 4.26 -69.44
CA ALA A 31 -24.89 3.76 -69.79
C ALA A 31 -23.95 3.75 -68.56
N ILE A 32 -23.13 2.70 -68.46
CA ILE A 32 -22.16 2.52 -67.36
C ILE A 32 -21.22 3.73 -67.26
N SER A 33 -20.78 4.26 -68.40
CA SER A 33 -19.97 5.48 -68.49
C SER A 33 -20.67 6.71 -67.88
N ASP A 34 -21.95 6.92 -68.14
CA ASP A 34 -22.70 8.05 -67.58
C ASP A 34 -22.85 7.91 -66.05
N LYS A 35 -23.06 6.70 -65.54
CA LYS A 35 -23.08 6.43 -64.08
C LYS A 35 -21.73 6.76 -63.43
N VAL A 36 -20.62 6.35 -64.03
CA VAL A 36 -19.26 6.68 -63.56
C VAL A 36 -19.04 8.20 -63.48
N HIS A 37 -19.41 8.95 -64.53
CA HIS A 37 -19.25 10.41 -64.53
C HIS A 37 -20.12 11.12 -63.48
N VAL A 38 -21.29 10.55 -63.16
CA VAL A 38 -22.16 11.05 -62.09
C VAL A 38 -21.60 10.73 -60.70
N LEU A 39 -21.06 9.53 -60.47
CA LEU A 39 -20.41 9.15 -59.21
C LEU A 39 -19.17 10.00 -58.93
N GLN A 40 -18.28 10.16 -59.91
CA GLN A 40 -17.13 11.05 -59.82
C GLN A 40 -17.56 12.50 -59.53
N ALA A 41 -18.72 12.92 -60.04
CA ALA A 41 -19.22 14.26 -59.78
C ALA A 41 -19.71 14.45 -58.33
N PHE A 42 -20.40 13.47 -57.74
CA PHE A 42 -20.89 13.54 -56.36
C PHE A 42 -19.80 13.34 -55.29
N ASN A 43 -18.62 12.86 -55.66
CA ASN A 43 -17.49 12.72 -54.72
C ASN A 43 -16.85 14.06 -54.30
N ASP A 44 -17.13 15.17 -55.00
CA ASP A 44 -16.66 16.51 -54.64
C ASP A 44 -17.54 17.12 -53.52
N TRP A 45 -16.91 17.53 -52.42
CA TRP A 45 -17.60 18.07 -51.23
C TRP A 45 -18.40 19.35 -51.49
N ASP A 46 -17.97 20.20 -52.42
CA ASP A 46 -18.69 21.43 -52.82
C ASP A 46 -20.09 21.13 -53.39
N ILE A 47 -20.31 19.90 -53.87
CA ILE A 47 -21.58 19.42 -54.39
C ILE A 47 -22.29 18.64 -53.29
N LEU A 48 -21.60 17.67 -52.68
CA LEU A 48 -22.20 16.78 -51.69
C LEU A 48 -22.76 17.54 -50.48
N THR A 49 -22.08 18.60 -50.00
CA THR A 49 -22.55 19.39 -48.84
C THR A 49 -23.93 20.02 -49.07
N ASN A 50 -24.29 20.33 -50.32
CA ASN A 50 -25.58 20.91 -50.68
C ASN A 50 -26.62 19.87 -51.14
N THR A 51 -26.23 18.63 -51.43
CA THR A 51 -27.13 17.61 -52.02
C THR A 51 -27.13 16.25 -51.29
N TRP A 52 -26.43 16.09 -50.16
CA TRP A 52 -26.28 14.80 -49.47
C TRP A 52 -27.62 14.18 -49.06
N PHE A 53 -28.61 14.99 -48.72
CA PHE A 53 -29.95 14.51 -48.34
C PHE A 53 -30.70 13.89 -49.52
N GLU A 54 -30.59 14.45 -50.74
CA GLU A 54 -31.17 13.83 -51.94
C GLU A 54 -30.40 12.55 -52.33
N VAL A 55 -29.08 12.53 -52.13
CA VAL A 55 -28.23 11.36 -52.44
C VAL A 55 -28.44 10.23 -51.41
N ALA A 56 -28.84 10.55 -50.17
CA ALA A 56 -29.18 9.57 -49.14
C ALA A 56 -30.36 8.68 -49.54
N ASP A 57 -31.41 9.24 -50.15
CA ASP A 57 -32.54 8.46 -50.69
C ASP A 57 -32.09 7.48 -51.79
N ALA A 58 -31.02 7.82 -52.52
CA ALA A 58 -30.46 7.02 -53.59
C ALA A 58 -29.46 5.92 -53.12
N LEU A 59 -29.11 5.86 -51.83
CA LEU A 59 -28.14 4.89 -51.29
C LEU A 59 -28.41 3.44 -51.73
N PRO A 60 -29.64 2.90 -51.67
CA PRO A 60 -29.89 1.51 -52.06
C PRO A 60 -29.66 1.22 -53.56
N ALA A 61 -29.68 2.25 -54.41
CA ALA A 61 -29.32 2.13 -55.82
C ALA A 61 -27.80 2.12 -56.02
N VAL A 62 -27.05 2.89 -55.22
CA VAL A 62 -25.58 2.91 -55.27
C VAL A 62 -24.97 1.66 -54.61
N GLU A 63 -25.57 1.14 -53.54
CA GLU A 63 -25.18 -0.15 -52.94
C GLU A 63 -25.34 -1.29 -53.95
N LYS A 64 -26.45 -1.36 -54.68
CA LYS A 64 -26.63 -2.34 -55.78
C LYS A 64 -25.63 -2.21 -56.93
N LEU A 65 -24.99 -1.06 -57.12
CA LEU A 65 -23.90 -0.90 -58.10
C LEU A 65 -22.57 -1.47 -57.58
N LEU A 66 -22.41 -1.62 -56.25
CA LEU A 66 -21.24 -2.27 -55.65
C LEU A 66 -21.31 -3.80 -55.75
N ASP A 67 -22.51 -4.38 -55.81
CA ASP A 67 -22.75 -5.83 -55.94
C ASP A 67 -22.50 -6.37 -57.37
N ILE A 68 -22.14 -5.51 -58.34
CA ILE A 68 -21.97 -5.89 -59.76
C ILE A 68 -20.48 -5.98 -60.11
N ASP A 69 -19.91 -7.19 -60.12
CA ASP A 69 -18.48 -7.49 -60.34
C ASP A 69 -17.84 -6.91 -61.63
N GLN A 70 -18.64 -6.42 -62.58
CA GLN A 70 -18.19 -5.86 -63.86
C GLN A 70 -18.16 -4.32 -63.88
N PHE A 71 -18.35 -3.64 -62.74
CA PHE A 71 -18.40 -2.19 -62.69
C PHE A 71 -16.98 -1.56 -62.73
N PRO A 72 -16.66 -0.62 -63.65
CA PRO A 72 -15.28 -0.13 -63.79
C PRO A 72 -14.73 0.67 -62.61
N ASP A 73 -15.59 1.25 -61.77
CA ASP A 73 -15.21 2.31 -60.81
C ASP A 73 -15.80 2.08 -59.41
N HIS A 74 -15.72 0.84 -58.91
CA HIS A 74 -16.20 0.43 -57.57
C HIS A 74 -15.68 1.35 -56.46
N ASN A 75 -14.44 1.82 -56.56
CA ASN A 75 -13.82 2.72 -55.59
C ASN A 75 -14.58 4.06 -55.48
N ALA A 76 -15.01 4.64 -56.62
CA ALA A 76 -15.75 5.89 -56.63
C ALA A 76 -17.16 5.74 -56.04
N ALA A 77 -17.81 4.58 -56.24
CA ALA A 77 -19.11 4.28 -55.66
C ALA A 77 -19.04 4.07 -54.13
N ALA A 78 -18.09 3.28 -53.64
CA ALA A 78 -17.95 3.00 -52.21
C ALA A 78 -17.50 4.23 -51.41
N LEU A 79 -16.67 5.12 -52.01
CA LEU A 79 -16.32 6.40 -51.41
C LEU A 79 -17.55 7.30 -51.23
N LEU A 80 -18.41 7.40 -52.25
CA LEU A 80 -19.64 8.20 -52.17
C LEU A 80 -20.57 7.67 -51.07
N VAL A 81 -20.81 6.35 -51.04
CA VAL A 81 -21.62 5.69 -50.01
C VAL A 81 -21.07 5.99 -48.61
N SER A 82 -19.75 5.89 -48.41
CA SER A 82 -19.11 6.23 -47.15
C SER A 82 -19.30 7.70 -46.74
N LYS A 83 -19.11 8.66 -47.65
CA LYS A 83 -19.31 10.09 -47.37
C LYS A 83 -20.77 10.42 -47.01
N VAL A 84 -21.74 9.78 -47.65
CA VAL A 84 -23.16 9.96 -47.33
C VAL A 84 -23.50 9.33 -45.98
N TYR A 85 -23.01 8.13 -45.67
CA TYR A 85 -23.18 7.54 -44.33
C TYR A 85 -22.51 8.37 -43.21
N PHE A 86 -21.41 9.06 -43.49
CA PHE A 86 -20.84 10.06 -42.57
C PHE A 86 -21.78 11.26 -42.34
N CYS A 87 -22.42 11.79 -43.39
CA CYS A 87 -23.42 12.86 -43.25
C CYS A 87 -24.69 12.40 -42.50
N LEU A 88 -25.00 11.10 -42.54
CA LEU A 88 -26.07 10.46 -41.77
C LEU A 88 -25.65 10.05 -40.35
N GLU A 89 -24.45 10.41 -39.90
CA GLU A 89 -23.85 10.04 -38.61
C GLU A 89 -23.71 8.52 -38.36
N GLN A 90 -23.85 7.68 -39.40
CA GLN A 90 -23.71 6.21 -39.32
C GLN A 90 -22.26 5.78 -39.56
N TYR A 91 -21.37 6.18 -38.65
CA TYR A 91 -19.93 6.06 -38.82
C TYR A 91 -19.40 4.62 -38.98
N GLU A 92 -20.08 3.61 -38.42
CA GLU A 92 -19.70 2.19 -38.57
C GLU A 92 -19.89 1.70 -40.02
N ARG A 93 -21.02 2.05 -40.65
CA ARG A 93 -21.26 1.76 -42.08
C ARG A 93 -20.33 2.58 -42.97
N ALA A 94 -20.12 3.86 -42.64
CA ALA A 94 -19.15 4.69 -43.35
C ALA A 94 -17.76 4.02 -43.38
N LEU A 95 -17.29 3.51 -42.24
CA LEU A 95 -16.05 2.77 -42.15
C LEU A 95 -16.06 1.49 -43.01
N GLU A 96 -17.13 0.69 -42.96
CA GLU A 96 -17.22 -0.54 -43.75
C GLU A 96 -17.06 -0.27 -45.26
N PHE A 97 -17.74 0.74 -45.79
CA PHE A 97 -17.62 1.13 -47.20
C PHE A 97 -16.29 1.83 -47.50
N ALA A 98 -15.71 2.62 -46.58
CA ALA A 98 -14.37 3.17 -46.72
C ALA A 98 -13.30 2.06 -46.86
N LEU A 99 -13.40 0.98 -46.07
CA LEU A 99 -12.54 -0.21 -46.16
C LEU A 99 -12.75 -1.03 -47.45
N ARG A 100 -13.80 -0.76 -48.23
CA ARG A 100 -13.96 -1.33 -49.58
C ARG A 100 -13.12 -0.59 -50.63
N THR A 101 -12.61 0.61 -50.33
CA THR A 101 -11.78 1.45 -51.20
C THR A 101 -10.30 1.45 -50.81
N ASP A 102 -9.43 1.89 -51.73
CA ASP A 102 -8.07 2.35 -51.39
C ASP A 102 -8.11 3.68 -50.62
N PHE A 103 -8.57 3.62 -49.36
CA PHE A 103 -8.73 4.80 -48.52
C PHE A 103 -7.38 5.50 -48.26
N ASN A 104 -7.31 6.78 -48.60
CA ASN A 104 -6.11 7.59 -48.49
C ASN A 104 -6.10 8.33 -47.14
N VAL A 105 -5.09 8.08 -46.30
CA VAL A 105 -4.99 8.66 -44.95
C VAL A 105 -4.70 10.17 -44.98
N VAL A 106 -4.29 10.71 -46.14
CA VAL A 106 -4.03 12.13 -46.37
C VAL A 106 -5.28 12.79 -46.95
N PRO A 107 -5.86 13.83 -46.30
CA PRO A 107 -6.94 14.63 -46.90
C PRO A 107 -6.50 15.20 -48.25
N ALA A 108 -7.41 15.33 -49.21
CA ALA A 108 -7.05 15.83 -50.53
C ALA A 108 -6.42 17.24 -50.43
N PRO A 109 -5.32 17.53 -51.17
CA PRO A 109 -4.71 18.85 -51.16
C PRO A 109 -5.72 19.90 -51.64
N LYS A 110 -5.94 20.92 -50.81
CA LYS A 110 -7.11 21.80 -50.82
C LYS A 110 -7.53 22.35 -52.19
N THR A 111 -8.81 22.16 -52.50
CA THR A 111 -9.68 23.16 -53.16
C THR A 111 -10.95 23.31 -52.32
N GLY A 112 -11.11 24.42 -51.59
CA GLY A 112 -12.36 24.72 -50.85
C GLY A 112 -12.33 24.52 -49.32
N LEU A 113 -13.49 24.74 -48.69
CA LEU A 113 -13.68 24.76 -47.23
C LEU A 113 -13.92 23.36 -46.62
N GLY A 114 -13.38 23.15 -45.42
CA GLY A 114 -14.02 22.34 -44.37
C GLY A 114 -13.81 20.83 -44.44
N ASN A 115 -14.65 20.14 -45.20
CA ASN A 115 -15.25 18.89 -44.69
C ASN A 115 -14.43 17.60 -44.94
N ASP A 116 -13.52 17.58 -45.93
CA ASP A 116 -12.74 16.37 -46.26
C ASP A 116 -11.77 15.97 -45.13
N ALA A 117 -11.20 16.96 -44.43
CA ALA A 117 -10.35 16.71 -43.27
C ALA A 117 -11.13 16.18 -42.06
N GLU A 118 -12.36 16.67 -41.86
CA GLU A 118 -13.24 16.21 -40.78
C GLU A 118 -13.73 14.78 -41.02
N TYR A 119 -14.17 14.48 -42.25
CA TYR A 119 -14.51 13.13 -42.69
C TYR A 119 -13.33 12.15 -42.51
N VAL A 120 -12.14 12.49 -43.03
CA VAL A 120 -10.95 11.62 -42.91
C VAL A 120 -10.56 11.42 -41.44
N ASN A 121 -10.56 12.46 -40.62
CA ASN A 121 -10.26 12.33 -39.19
C ASN A 121 -11.31 11.47 -38.47
N LYS A 122 -12.60 11.62 -38.78
CA LYS A 122 -13.67 10.86 -38.11
C LYS A 122 -13.67 9.38 -38.51
N VAL A 123 -13.42 9.07 -39.79
CA VAL A 123 -13.23 7.69 -40.26
C VAL A 123 -11.97 7.05 -39.66
N ILE A 124 -10.89 7.83 -39.43
CA ILE A 124 -9.70 7.35 -38.71
C ILE A 124 -10.02 7.09 -37.23
N GLU A 125 -10.77 7.97 -36.57
CA GLU A 125 -11.20 7.79 -35.18
C GLU A 125 -12.03 6.50 -35.04
N THR A 126 -13.04 6.30 -35.89
CA THR A 126 -13.87 5.08 -35.84
C THR A 126 -13.13 3.82 -36.30
N ALA A 127 -12.19 3.92 -37.24
CA ALA A 127 -11.27 2.82 -37.57
C ALA A 127 -10.41 2.40 -36.38
N ILE A 128 -9.91 3.37 -35.61
CA ILE A 128 -9.10 3.11 -34.43
C ILE A 128 -9.94 2.53 -33.30
N ASP A 129 -11.15 3.04 -33.06
CA ASP A 129 -12.01 2.55 -31.98
C ASP A 129 -12.63 1.18 -32.28
N THR A 130 -12.98 0.88 -33.53
CA THR A 130 -13.34 -0.49 -33.96
C THR A 130 -12.15 -1.44 -33.88
N TYR A 131 -10.94 -1.02 -34.25
CA TYR A 131 -9.73 -1.82 -34.07
C TYR A 131 -9.44 -2.11 -32.58
N LYS A 132 -9.59 -1.11 -31.70
CA LYS A 132 -9.44 -1.28 -30.24
C LYS A 132 -10.47 -2.25 -29.67
N THR A 133 -11.76 -2.11 -30.02
CA THR A 133 -12.81 -2.99 -29.48
C THR A 133 -12.58 -4.43 -29.93
N LEU A 134 -12.34 -4.67 -31.22
CA LEU A 134 -12.00 -6.00 -31.75
C LEU A 134 -10.75 -6.59 -31.07
N SER A 135 -9.67 -5.81 -30.93
CA SER A 135 -8.43 -6.26 -30.28
C SER A 135 -8.65 -6.60 -28.79
N SER A 136 -9.44 -5.79 -28.07
CA SER A 136 -9.75 -6.02 -26.65
C SER A 136 -10.62 -7.27 -26.41
N GLN A 137 -11.42 -7.66 -27.40
CA GLN A 137 -12.25 -8.86 -27.37
C GLN A 137 -11.52 -10.11 -27.89
N GLY A 138 -10.31 -9.96 -28.45
CA GLY A 138 -9.56 -11.07 -29.04
C GLY A 138 -10.16 -11.63 -30.34
N LEU A 139 -11.00 -10.85 -31.03
CA LEU A 139 -11.62 -11.24 -32.29
C LEU A 139 -10.66 -11.06 -33.47
N GLU A 140 -10.85 -11.83 -34.54
CA GLU A 140 -10.02 -11.71 -35.75
C GLU A 140 -10.23 -10.34 -36.41
N ILE A 141 -9.18 -9.53 -36.45
CA ILE A 141 -9.21 -8.19 -37.02
C ILE A 141 -9.13 -8.29 -38.56
N PRO A 142 -10.10 -7.70 -39.31
CA PRO A 142 -10.10 -7.69 -40.77
C PRO A 142 -8.80 -7.16 -41.38
N VAL A 143 -8.31 -7.83 -42.42
CA VAL A 143 -7.01 -7.52 -43.06
C VAL A 143 -6.91 -6.05 -43.49
N ARG A 144 -7.94 -5.52 -44.16
CA ARG A 144 -7.98 -4.12 -44.63
C ARG A 144 -7.99 -3.09 -43.51
N LEU A 145 -8.62 -3.40 -42.36
CA LEU A 145 -8.59 -2.53 -41.19
C LEU A 145 -7.17 -2.51 -40.57
N ARG A 146 -6.49 -3.67 -40.54
CA ARG A 146 -5.09 -3.77 -40.12
C ARG A 146 -4.15 -2.97 -41.03
N GLU A 147 -4.32 -3.05 -42.34
CA GLU A 147 -3.57 -2.25 -43.32
C GLU A 147 -3.80 -0.74 -43.15
N LEU A 148 -5.04 -0.30 -42.90
CA LEU A 148 -5.35 1.10 -42.63
C LEU A 148 -4.65 1.60 -41.36
N VAL A 149 -4.69 0.82 -40.28
CA VAL A 149 -3.97 1.13 -39.03
C VAL A 149 -2.45 1.13 -39.25
N GLU A 150 -1.90 0.21 -40.04
CA GLU A 150 -0.47 0.17 -40.36
C GLU A 150 -0.03 1.39 -41.19
N LYS A 151 -0.86 1.85 -42.14
CA LYS A 151 -0.66 3.12 -42.87
C LYS A 151 -0.65 4.34 -41.91
N ILE A 152 -1.58 4.39 -40.94
CA ILE A 152 -1.63 5.45 -39.91
C ILE A 152 -0.36 5.42 -39.03
N VAL A 153 0.06 4.23 -38.58
CA VAL A 153 1.28 4.05 -37.77
C VAL A 153 2.51 4.54 -38.51
N LYS A 154 2.69 4.12 -39.77
CA LYS A 154 3.85 4.53 -40.57
C LYS A 154 3.94 6.06 -40.70
N ARG A 155 2.82 6.72 -41.02
CA ARG A 155 2.73 8.18 -41.11
C ARG A 155 3.07 8.88 -39.78
N ASN A 156 2.63 8.35 -38.65
CA ASN A 156 2.89 8.98 -37.35
C ASN A 156 4.34 8.76 -36.90
N LEU A 157 4.99 7.66 -37.31
CA LEU A 157 6.43 7.47 -37.18
C LEU A 157 7.23 8.44 -38.06
N GLU A 158 6.83 8.65 -39.31
CA GLU A 158 7.43 9.66 -40.22
C GLU A 158 7.33 11.09 -39.65
N LYS A 159 6.24 11.40 -38.95
CA LYS A 159 6.06 12.67 -38.20
C LYS A 159 6.82 12.76 -36.87
N SER A 160 7.51 11.71 -36.43
CA SER A 160 8.13 11.60 -35.11
C SER A 160 7.15 11.68 -33.91
N GLU A 161 5.87 11.32 -34.10
CA GLU A 161 4.85 11.27 -33.04
C GLU A 161 4.88 9.91 -32.29
N ILE A 162 6.06 9.55 -31.77
CA ILE A 162 6.36 8.21 -31.24
C ILE A 162 5.48 7.84 -30.04
N TRP A 163 5.18 8.79 -29.14
CA TRP A 163 4.29 8.57 -27.98
C TRP A 163 2.86 8.18 -28.38
N TYR A 164 2.35 8.70 -29.50
CA TYR A 164 1.02 8.34 -29.99
C TYR A 164 1.00 6.86 -30.43
N VAL A 165 2.02 6.44 -31.18
CA VAL A 165 2.16 5.05 -31.65
C VAL A 165 2.31 4.08 -30.47
N ILE A 166 3.09 4.46 -29.45
CA ILE A 166 3.21 3.69 -28.20
C ILE A 166 1.87 3.63 -27.44
N SER A 167 1.16 4.75 -27.32
CA SER A 167 -0.16 4.82 -26.64
C SER A 167 -1.20 3.93 -27.33
N LEU A 168 -1.29 3.99 -28.66
CA LEU A 168 -2.17 3.15 -29.45
C LEU A 168 -1.74 1.67 -29.39
N GLY A 169 -0.43 1.38 -29.35
CA GLY A 169 0.10 0.04 -29.12
C GLY A 169 -0.25 -0.53 -27.74
N PHE A 170 -0.34 0.31 -26.71
CA PHE A 170 -0.84 -0.07 -25.39
C PHE A 170 -2.34 -0.35 -25.38
N GLU A 171 -3.14 0.54 -25.97
CA GLU A 171 -4.60 0.40 -26.03
C GLU A 171 -5.06 -0.81 -26.85
N THR A 172 -4.24 -1.24 -27.81
CA THR A 172 -4.49 -2.41 -28.67
C THR A 172 -3.73 -3.65 -28.25
N THR A 173 -2.96 -3.59 -27.15
CA THR A 173 -2.05 -4.64 -26.64
C THR A 173 -1.10 -5.25 -27.69
N ASN A 174 -0.77 -4.49 -28.74
CA ASN A 174 0.01 -4.94 -29.88
C ASN A 174 1.52 -4.69 -29.65
N LEU A 175 2.23 -5.74 -29.20
CA LEU A 175 3.68 -5.66 -28.92
C LEU A 175 4.50 -5.23 -30.15
N PRO A 176 4.42 -5.87 -31.34
CA PRO A 176 5.16 -5.45 -32.54
C PRO A 176 5.07 -3.95 -32.87
N MET A 177 3.91 -3.33 -32.62
CA MET A 177 3.70 -1.91 -32.84
C MET A 177 4.55 -1.03 -31.89
N ILE A 178 4.65 -1.44 -30.62
CA ILE A 178 5.52 -0.80 -29.62
C ILE A 178 7.00 -1.05 -29.97
N GLU A 179 7.38 -2.26 -30.37
CA GLU A 179 8.77 -2.58 -30.73
C GLU A 179 9.27 -1.77 -31.94
N ARG A 180 8.42 -1.58 -32.95
CA ARG A 180 8.71 -0.71 -34.10
C ARG A 180 8.84 0.76 -33.70
N ALA A 181 7.93 1.26 -32.86
CA ALA A 181 7.98 2.64 -32.39
C ALA A 181 9.25 2.94 -31.59
N ILE A 182 9.65 1.99 -30.72
CA ILE A 182 10.89 2.07 -29.94
C ILE A 182 12.12 1.97 -30.88
N SER A 183 12.10 1.09 -31.87
CA SER A 183 13.21 0.92 -32.83
C SER A 183 13.36 2.06 -33.83
N ALA A 184 12.30 2.85 -34.04
CA ALA A 184 12.30 4.04 -34.88
C ALA A 184 12.84 5.30 -34.16
N MET A 185 13.11 5.23 -32.85
CA MET A 185 13.76 6.33 -32.14
C MET A 185 15.20 6.51 -32.66
N PRO A 186 15.66 7.75 -32.90
CA PRO A 186 17.04 7.99 -33.29
C PRO A 186 18.00 7.59 -32.16
N ASN A 187 19.15 7.00 -32.53
CA ASN A 187 20.17 6.49 -31.59
C ASN A 187 20.75 7.56 -30.63
N ALA A 188 20.57 8.85 -30.95
CA ALA A 188 20.93 9.96 -30.07
C ALA A 188 19.83 10.19 -29.02
N LEU A 189 20.21 10.05 -27.75
CA LEU A 189 19.27 10.03 -26.61
C LEU A 189 18.84 11.44 -26.16
N ASN A 190 18.13 12.17 -27.04
CA ASN A 190 17.53 13.47 -26.71
C ASN A 190 16.62 13.38 -25.48
N ASP A 191 16.56 14.46 -24.67
CA ASP A 191 15.73 14.56 -23.46
C ASP A 191 14.29 14.06 -23.66
N LYS A 192 13.69 14.39 -24.82
CA LYS A 192 12.34 13.92 -25.20
C LYS A 192 12.23 12.39 -25.25
N ASN A 193 13.21 11.71 -25.86
CA ASN A 193 13.19 10.25 -26.00
C ASN A 193 13.35 9.55 -24.64
N GLN A 194 14.19 10.11 -23.75
CA GLN A 194 14.30 9.63 -22.37
C GLN A 194 12.98 9.78 -21.62
N THR A 195 12.31 10.92 -21.76
CA THR A 195 10.99 11.16 -21.16
C THR A 195 9.95 10.19 -21.72
N THR A 196 9.88 9.99 -23.04
CA THR A 196 8.96 9.03 -23.66
C THR A 196 9.21 7.60 -23.17
N LEU A 197 10.46 7.16 -23.04
CA LEU A 197 10.79 5.86 -22.45
C LEU A 197 10.39 5.75 -20.98
N HIS A 198 10.63 6.79 -20.18
CA HIS A 198 10.22 6.83 -18.77
C HIS A 198 8.68 6.79 -18.62
N GLU A 199 7.95 7.55 -19.43
CA GLU A 199 6.48 7.52 -19.48
C GLU A 199 5.93 6.18 -19.97
N THR A 200 6.61 5.55 -20.93
CA THR A 200 6.29 4.19 -21.41
C THR A 200 6.42 3.17 -20.27
N LEU A 201 7.55 3.19 -19.54
CA LEU A 201 7.76 2.32 -18.37
C LEU A 201 6.74 2.64 -17.26
N ASN A 202 6.51 3.91 -16.94
CA ASN A 202 5.52 4.31 -15.94
C ASN A 202 4.11 3.82 -16.31
N ARG A 203 3.70 3.90 -17.59
CA ARG A 203 2.39 3.39 -18.06
C ARG A 203 2.31 1.86 -17.96
N VAL A 204 3.39 1.13 -18.26
CA VAL A 204 3.46 -0.34 -18.08
C VAL A 204 3.40 -0.76 -16.62
N VAL A 205 4.10 -0.03 -15.74
CA VAL A 205 4.24 -0.32 -14.31
C VAL A 205 3.01 0.13 -13.50
N SER A 206 2.30 1.18 -13.94
CA SER A 206 1.09 1.68 -13.29
C SER A 206 -0.21 1.10 -13.84
N GLY A 207 -0.23 0.71 -15.11
CA GLY A 207 -1.42 0.25 -15.84
C GLY A 207 -1.81 -1.21 -15.59
N ALA A 208 -3.10 -1.50 -15.69
CA ALA A 208 -3.69 -2.82 -15.51
C ALA A 208 -3.53 -3.72 -16.76
N PHE A 209 -2.28 -3.94 -17.19
CA PHE A 209 -1.94 -4.83 -18.29
C PHE A 209 -1.59 -6.24 -17.79
N ASP A 210 -1.85 -7.26 -18.62
CA ASP A 210 -1.46 -8.63 -18.32
C ASP A 210 0.06 -8.76 -18.10
N ARG A 211 0.46 -9.62 -17.16
CA ARG A 211 1.85 -9.84 -16.74
C ARG A 211 2.74 -10.22 -17.94
N SER A 212 2.25 -11.10 -18.81
CA SER A 212 3.01 -11.57 -19.99
C SER A 212 3.31 -10.44 -20.98
N PHE A 213 2.37 -9.51 -21.16
CA PHE A 213 2.54 -8.33 -22.02
C PHE A 213 3.47 -7.31 -21.38
N ARG A 214 3.30 -7.01 -20.08
CA ARG A 214 4.19 -6.10 -19.34
C ARG A 214 5.65 -6.56 -19.41
N PHE A 215 5.90 -7.85 -19.22
CA PHE A 215 7.25 -8.42 -19.27
C PHE A 215 7.90 -8.30 -20.65
N LYS A 216 7.13 -8.53 -21.73
CA LYS A 216 7.63 -8.37 -23.10
C LYS A 216 7.98 -6.91 -23.40
N VAL A 217 7.10 -5.96 -23.09
CA VAL A 217 7.38 -4.53 -23.30
C VAL A 217 8.57 -4.04 -22.48
N ILE A 218 8.67 -4.42 -21.20
CA ILE A 218 9.82 -4.10 -20.35
C ILE A 218 11.11 -4.64 -20.96
N ASN A 219 11.14 -5.90 -21.38
CA ASN A 219 12.31 -6.50 -22.02
C ASN A 219 12.70 -5.80 -23.33
N THR A 220 11.75 -5.33 -24.13
CA THR A 220 12.03 -4.54 -25.33
C THR A 220 12.63 -3.18 -24.98
N VAL A 221 12.10 -2.46 -23.97
CA VAL A 221 12.68 -1.18 -23.50
C VAL A 221 14.11 -1.38 -22.97
N ILE A 222 14.35 -2.41 -22.15
CA ILE A 222 15.69 -2.76 -21.65
C ILE A 222 16.65 -3.04 -22.81
N LYS A 223 16.25 -3.87 -23.79
CA LYS A 223 17.07 -4.20 -24.95
C LYS A 223 17.45 -2.97 -25.77
N THR A 224 16.53 -2.02 -25.92
CA THR A 224 16.83 -0.76 -26.64
C THR A 224 17.80 0.11 -25.85
N TYR A 225 17.62 0.24 -24.53
CA TYR A 225 18.56 0.98 -23.69
C TYR A 225 19.98 0.40 -23.76
N MET A 226 20.12 -0.93 -23.66
CA MET A 226 21.42 -1.62 -23.80
C MET A 226 22.04 -1.49 -25.20
N LYS A 227 21.23 -1.25 -26.24
CA LYS A 227 21.68 -0.99 -27.61
C LYS A 227 22.05 0.46 -27.87
N CYS A 228 21.71 1.41 -26.99
CA CYS A 228 22.13 2.80 -27.13
C CYS A 228 23.55 2.96 -26.57
N PRO A 229 24.61 3.06 -27.41
CA PRO A 229 25.90 3.49 -26.91
C PRO A 229 25.76 4.95 -26.47
N SER A 230 25.75 5.22 -25.18
CA SER A 230 25.72 6.59 -24.66
C SER A 230 27.02 7.31 -25.07
N PRO A 231 26.98 8.28 -26.01
CA PRO A 231 28.16 9.09 -26.29
C PRO A 231 28.34 10.04 -25.09
N ASP A 232 29.56 10.10 -24.55
CA ASP A 232 29.93 11.01 -23.45
C ASP A 232 29.11 10.91 -22.14
N MET A 233 28.91 9.69 -21.61
CA MET A 233 28.69 9.55 -20.14
C MET A 233 29.85 10.15 -19.33
N SER A 234 31.04 10.26 -19.91
CA SER A 234 32.19 11.01 -19.39
C SER A 234 31.96 12.52 -19.22
N LYS A 235 31.13 13.17 -20.06
CA LYS A 235 30.75 14.59 -19.86
C LYS A 235 29.52 14.74 -18.96
N ILE A 236 28.70 13.70 -18.84
CA ILE A 236 27.67 13.63 -17.78
C ILE A 236 28.33 13.51 -16.39
N CYS A 237 29.57 13.00 -16.27
CA CYS A 237 30.34 13.08 -15.02
C CYS A 237 30.71 14.50 -14.57
N GLU A 238 30.80 15.48 -15.48
CA GLU A 238 30.96 16.90 -15.09
C GLU A 238 29.62 17.52 -14.66
N VAL A 239 28.50 17.05 -15.23
CA VAL A 239 27.14 17.39 -14.77
C VAL A 239 26.67 16.39 -13.71
N ARG A 240 27.27 16.51 -12.52
CA ARG A 240 26.94 15.79 -11.26
C ARG A 240 25.49 16.00 -10.75
N THR A 241 24.59 16.44 -11.62
CA THR A 241 23.20 16.84 -11.39
C THR A 241 22.35 16.58 -12.65
N SER A 242 22.05 15.32 -12.93
CA SER A 242 20.77 14.98 -13.56
C SER A 242 19.99 13.96 -12.72
N GLU A 243 19.13 14.48 -11.85
CA GLU A 243 18.12 13.72 -11.11
C GLU A 243 17.31 12.78 -12.04
N LYS A 244 17.17 13.17 -13.31
CA LYS A 244 16.56 12.40 -14.40
C LYS A 244 17.25 11.05 -14.69
N CYS A 245 18.58 11.00 -14.77
CA CYS A 245 19.31 9.79 -15.15
C CYS A 245 19.28 8.74 -14.01
N PHE A 246 19.48 9.19 -12.76
CA PHE A 246 19.32 8.30 -11.60
C PHE A 246 17.87 7.83 -11.43
N ARG A 247 16.87 8.69 -11.67
CA ARG A 247 15.45 8.29 -11.73
C ARG A 247 15.19 7.21 -12.78
N PHE A 248 15.84 7.26 -13.95
CA PHE A 248 15.69 6.22 -14.97
C PHE A 248 16.28 4.87 -14.50
N HIS A 249 17.51 4.87 -13.97
CA HIS A 249 18.10 3.65 -13.39
C HIS A 249 17.22 3.05 -12.28
N LEU A 250 16.64 3.88 -11.41
CA LEU A 250 15.74 3.41 -10.35
C LEU A 250 14.48 2.72 -10.91
N HIS A 251 13.88 3.23 -11.98
CA HIS A 251 12.74 2.57 -12.64
C HIS A 251 13.18 1.32 -13.42
N LEU A 252 14.41 1.30 -13.95
CA LEU A 252 14.99 0.11 -14.59
C LEU A 252 15.16 -1.05 -13.58
N PHE A 253 15.62 -0.77 -12.35
CA PHE A 253 15.71 -1.76 -11.28
C PHE A 253 14.34 -2.25 -10.80
N GLN A 254 13.35 -1.36 -10.65
CA GLN A 254 11.95 -1.78 -10.42
C GLN A 254 11.45 -2.72 -11.54
N CYS A 255 11.82 -2.46 -12.80
CA CYS A 255 11.50 -3.32 -13.94
C CYS A 255 12.23 -4.67 -13.92
N TYR A 256 13.48 -4.74 -13.43
CA TYR A 256 14.19 -6.02 -13.21
C TYR A 256 13.55 -6.84 -12.08
N VAL A 257 13.12 -6.22 -10.98
CA VAL A 257 12.36 -6.90 -9.91
C VAL A 257 11.04 -7.44 -10.44
N LEU A 258 10.28 -6.62 -11.19
CA LEU A 258 9.02 -7.05 -11.79
C LEU A 258 9.19 -8.20 -12.78
N THR A 259 10.27 -8.21 -13.58
CA THR A 259 10.57 -9.28 -14.55
C THR A 259 11.35 -10.46 -13.96
N ASP A 260 11.63 -10.47 -12.65
CA ASP A 260 12.38 -11.50 -11.91
C ASP A 260 13.82 -11.77 -12.44
N ASN A 261 14.37 -10.85 -13.25
CA ASN A 261 15.68 -10.97 -13.89
C ASN A 261 16.84 -10.54 -12.96
N ALA A 262 17.25 -11.46 -12.10
CA ALA A 262 18.36 -11.29 -11.16
C ALA A 262 19.73 -11.08 -11.84
N GLU A 263 19.99 -11.73 -12.97
CA GLU A 263 21.28 -11.66 -13.66
C GLU A 263 21.56 -10.26 -14.21
N ALA A 264 20.57 -9.63 -14.86
CA ALA A 264 20.70 -8.26 -15.37
C ALA A 264 20.86 -7.23 -14.23
N ALA A 265 20.21 -7.45 -13.08
CA ALA A 265 20.37 -6.60 -11.91
C ALA A 265 21.78 -6.69 -11.30
N ALA A 266 22.34 -7.90 -11.16
CA ALA A 266 23.71 -8.09 -10.70
C ALA A 266 24.73 -7.51 -11.68
N ASP A 267 24.53 -7.74 -12.98
CA ASP A 267 25.43 -7.27 -14.02
C ASP A 267 25.45 -5.73 -14.09
N THR A 268 24.30 -5.06 -13.98
CA THR A 268 24.22 -3.58 -13.93
C THR A 268 24.78 -2.97 -12.64
N ILE A 269 24.65 -3.62 -11.48
CA ILE A 269 25.32 -3.18 -10.23
C ILE A 269 26.84 -3.29 -10.38
N THR A 270 27.34 -4.40 -10.93
CA THR A 270 28.77 -4.59 -11.20
C THR A 270 29.31 -3.51 -12.15
N ASP A 271 28.53 -3.15 -13.16
CA ASP A 271 28.89 -2.13 -14.16
C ASP A 271 28.82 -0.68 -13.63
N LEU A 272 28.12 -0.43 -12.51
CA LEU A 272 28.19 0.85 -11.80
C LEU A 272 29.43 0.95 -10.91
N ILE A 273 29.85 -0.16 -10.31
CA ILE A 273 31.05 -0.24 -9.46
C ILE A 273 32.31 -0.05 -10.31
N SER A 274 32.41 -0.71 -11.47
CA SER A 274 33.53 -0.54 -12.41
C SER A 274 33.69 0.90 -12.92
N ARG A 275 32.64 1.73 -12.81
CA ARG A 275 32.60 3.16 -13.16
C ARG A 275 32.82 4.09 -11.97
N ASN A 276 33.23 3.58 -10.80
CA ASN A 276 33.39 4.31 -9.53
C ASN A 276 32.10 4.95 -8.96
N LEU A 277 30.90 4.53 -9.38
CA LEU A 277 29.61 5.06 -8.90
C LEU A 277 29.06 4.27 -7.70
N SER A 278 29.91 4.05 -6.69
CA SER A 278 29.61 3.20 -5.52
C SER A 278 28.42 3.69 -4.68
N THR A 279 28.25 5.00 -4.51
CA THR A 279 27.11 5.59 -3.78
C THR A 279 25.76 5.32 -4.46
N ALA A 280 25.72 5.36 -5.79
CA ALA A 280 24.55 4.99 -6.58
C ALA A 280 24.23 3.50 -6.43
N ALA A 281 25.25 2.64 -6.48
CA ALA A 281 25.10 1.20 -6.27
C ALA A 281 24.57 0.86 -4.86
N TYR A 282 25.02 1.57 -3.81
CA TYR A 282 24.47 1.39 -2.45
C TYR A 282 23.00 1.79 -2.36
N GLN A 283 22.60 2.93 -2.94
CA GLN A 283 21.17 3.32 -2.94
C GLN A 283 20.30 2.32 -3.69
N ILE A 284 20.79 1.83 -4.84
CA ILE A 284 20.12 0.77 -5.60
C ILE A 284 20.01 -0.51 -4.77
N ALA A 285 21.05 -0.91 -4.02
CA ALA A 285 21.00 -2.08 -3.15
C ALA A 285 19.97 -1.92 -2.01
N PHE A 286 19.86 -0.75 -1.38
CA PHE A 286 18.81 -0.47 -0.39
C PHE A 286 17.41 -0.52 -1.01
N ASP A 287 17.20 0.13 -2.16
CA ASP A 287 15.91 0.15 -2.85
C ASP A 287 15.51 -1.25 -3.35
N LEU A 288 16.49 -2.07 -3.75
CA LEU A 288 16.32 -3.46 -4.16
C LEU A 288 15.98 -4.35 -2.94
N TYR A 289 16.63 -4.14 -1.80
CA TYR A 289 16.33 -4.83 -0.55
C TYR A 289 14.89 -4.54 -0.05
N GLU A 290 14.44 -3.28 -0.14
CA GLU A 290 13.05 -2.92 0.21
C GLU A 290 12.03 -3.59 -0.72
N THR A 291 12.29 -3.64 -2.04
CA THR A 291 11.29 -4.01 -3.06
C THR A 291 11.30 -5.47 -3.52
N ALA A 292 12.44 -6.17 -3.51
CA ALA A 292 12.54 -7.52 -4.04
C ALA A 292 12.13 -8.61 -3.04
N SER A 293 11.88 -9.83 -3.57
CA SER A 293 11.73 -11.05 -2.78
C SER A 293 13.09 -11.59 -2.32
N GLN A 294 13.13 -12.31 -1.20
CA GLN A 294 14.37 -12.96 -0.72
C GLN A 294 14.99 -13.85 -1.80
N GLY A 295 14.17 -14.67 -2.48
CA GLY A 295 14.64 -15.58 -3.52
C GLY A 295 15.22 -14.87 -4.75
N PHE A 296 14.87 -13.59 -5.00
CA PHE A 296 15.55 -12.77 -6.01
C PHE A 296 16.91 -12.29 -5.48
N LEU A 297 16.95 -11.75 -4.26
CA LEU A 297 18.19 -11.27 -3.62
C LEU A 297 19.25 -12.38 -3.52
N ASP A 298 18.85 -13.60 -3.13
CA ASP A 298 19.73 -14.78 -3.06
C ASP A 298 20.35 -15.12 -4.43
N ARG A 299 19.59 -15.00 -5.52
CA ARG A 299 20.11 -15.23 -6.89
C ARG A 299 21.07 -14.13 -7.34
N VAL A 300 20.80 -12.87 -6.97
CA VAL A 300 21.72 -11.75 -7.19
C VAL A 300 23.03 -11.95 -6.43
N LEU A 301 22.97 -12.38 -5.17
CA LEU A 301 24.16 -12.67 -4.35
C LEU A 301 25.00 -13.82 -4.96
N ARG A 302 24.39 -14.96 -5.31
CA ARG A 302 25.09 -16.06 -6.01
C ARG A 302 25.71 -15.63 -7.34
N ARG A 303 25.10 -14.67 -8.03
CA ARG A 303 25.64 -14.13 -9.29
C ARG A 303 26.87 -13.25 -9.06
N PHE A 304 26.95 -12.53 -7.94
CA PHE A 304 28.16 -11.81 -7.54
C PHE A 304 29.30 -12.76 -7.14
N GLU A 305 29.02 -13.85 -6.41
CA GLU A 305 30.01 -14.87 -6.05
C GLU A 305 30.70 -15.52 -7.27
N GLN A 306 30.06 -15.50 -8.44
CA GLN A 306 30.58 -16.03 -9.71
C GLN A 306 31.38 -15.01 -10.55
N LYS A 307 31.44 -13.74 -10.12
CA LYS A 307 32.09 -12.66 -10.88
C LYS A 307 33.12 -11.94 -10.03
N ASP A 308 34.40 -12.22 -10.30
CA ASP A 308 35.50 -11.40 -9.78
C ASP A 308 35.30 -9.94 -10.20
N SER A 309 35.24 -9.07 -9.21
CA SER A 309 34.95 -7.64 -9.34
C SER A 309 36.09 -6.83 -8.71
N PRO A 310 36.44 -5.66 -9.28
CA PRO A 310 37.71 -5.01 -8.96
C PRO A 310 37.78 -4.41 -7.55
N ASP A 311 36.65 -4.05 -6.92
CA ASP A 311 36.58 -3.39 -5.61
C ASP A 311 35.92 -4.27 -4.53
N ALA A 312 36.71 -5.16 -3.94
CA ALA A 312 36.25 -6.07 -2.88
C ALA A 312 35.52 -5.37 -1.71
N LYS A 313 36.00 -4.18 -1.27
CA LYS A 313 35.39 -3.42 -0.16
C LYS A 313 34.02 -2.83 -0.48
N ALA A 314 33.78 -2.45 -1.74
CA ALA A 314 32.46 -1.95 -2.16
C ALA A 314 31.46 -3.11 -2.28
N MET A 315 31.93 -4.27 -2.76
CA MET A 315 31.15 -5.49 -2.86
C MET A 315 30.76 -6.06 -1.50
N GLU A 316 31.66 -6.08 -0.52
CA GLU A 316 31.39 -6.49 0.86
C GLU A 316 30.28 -5.63 1.50
N LYS A 317 30.36 -4.30 1.33
CA LYS A 317 29.30 -3.36 1.74
C LYS A 317 27.96 -3.70 1.06
N ILE A 318 27.94 -3.95 -0.25
CA ILE A 318 26.73 -4.35 -0.98
C ILE A 318 26.19 -5.69 -0.47
N HIS A 319 27.04 -6.66 -0.14
CA HIS A 319 26.61 -7.93 0.45
C HIS A 319 25.93 -7.73 1.81
N SER A 320 26.46 -6.84 2.67
CA SER A 320 25.81 -6.52 3.96
C SER A 320 24.45 -5.82 3.77
N ILE A 321 24.35 -4.90 2.80
CA ILE A 321 23.08 -4.21 2.46
C ILE A 321 22.05 -5.22 1.90
N MET A 322 22.47 -6.08 0.98
CA MET A 322 21.59 -7.04 0.27
C MET A 322 21.10 -8.18 1.19
N LYS A 323 21.85 -8.54 2.23
CA LYS A 323 21.38 -9.41 3.33
C LYS A 323 20.45 -8.68 4.31
N GLY A 324 20.48 -7.34 4.32
CA GLY A 324 19.62 -6.49 5.13
C GLY A 324 20.20 -6.05 6.47
N HIS A 325 21.37 -6.54 6.90
CA HIS A 325 21.92 -6.24 8.23
C HIS A 325 22.04 -4.74 8.51
N GLU A 326 22.51 -3.93 7.55
CA GLU A 326 22.61 -2.47 7.74
C GLU A 326 21.24 -1.79 7.76
N THR A 327 20.28 -2.28 6.96
CA THR A 327 18.89 -1.80 6.94
C THR A 327 18.22 -2.03 8.29
N VAL A 328 18.35 -3.25 8.85
CA VAL A 328 17.81 -3.62 10.15
C VAL A 328 18.43 -2.80 11.27
N LYS A 329 19.77 -2.67 11.31
CA LYS A 329 20.46 -1.85 12.32
C LYS A 329 19.99 -0.40 12.30
N ALA A 330 19.84 0.20 11.10
CA ALA A 330 19.39 1.58 10.96
C ALA A 330 17.95 1.79 11.48
N TYR A 331 17.04 0.85 11.21
CA TYR A 331 15.67 0.92 11.72
C TYR A 331 15.58 0.61 13.23
N LEU A 332 16.37 -0.33 13.75
CA LEU A 332 16.48 -0.64 15.18
C LEU A 332 16.98 0.59 15.97
N ASP A 333 18.05 1.22 15.49
CA ASP A 333 18.62 2.43 16.08
C ASP A 333 17.61 3.61 16.06
N PHE A 334 16.78 3.72 15.02
CA PHE A 334 15.66 4.67 14.97
C PHE A 334 14.58 4.39 16.02
N TYR A 335 14.11 3.14 16.16
CA TYR A 335 13.06 2.77 17.12
C TYR A 335 13.50 2.95 18.58
N VAL A 336 14.74 2.55 18.91
CA VAL A 336 15.28 2.68 20.27
C VAL A 336 15.39 4.16 20.69
N ARG A 337 15.83 5.04 19.78
CA ARG A 337 15.92 6.49 20.05
C ARG A 337 14.56 7.17 20.23
N HIS A 338 13.57 6.80 19.42
CA HIS A 338 12.28 7.49 19.34
C HIS A 338 11.16 6.76 20.10
N ASN A 339 11.48 6.07 21.20
CA ASN A 339 10.46 5.33 21.95
C ASN A 339 9.46 6.27 22.68
N HIS A 340 8.34 6.56 22.03
CA HIS A 340 7.23 7.36 22.56
C HIS A 340 6.07 6.52 23.10
N THR A 341 6.27 5.22 23.38
CA THR A 341 5.24 4.36 23.98
C THR A 341 4.74 4.89 25.33
N ASP A 342 3.47 4.57 25.64
CA ASP A 342 2.79 4.96 26.87
C ASP A 342 2.62 3.74 27.78
N SER A 343 3.48 3.63 28.79
CA SER A 343 3.44 2.56 29.80
C SER A 343 2.28 2.69 30.78
N ILE A 344 1.80 3.92 31.04
CA ILE A 344 0.69 4.21 31.94
C ILE A 344 -0.62 3.68 31.35
N LEU A 345 -0.81 3.88 30.04
CA LEU A 345 -1.94 3.35 29.29
C LEU A 345 -2.05 1.82 29.41
N MET A 346 -0.91 1.12 29.36
CA MET A 346 -0.84 -0.34 29.48
C MET A 346 -1.20 -0.83 30.88
N GLU A 347 -0.80 -0.12 31.93
CA GLU A 347 -1.23 -0.40 33.31
C GLU A 347 -2.74 -0.18 33.48
N GLU A 348 -3.30 0.91 32.93
CA GLU A 348 -4.74 1.18 32.98
C GLU A 348 -5.56 0.09 32.26
N ILE A 349 -5.09 -0.43 31.13
CA ILE A 349 -5.73 -1.55 30.43
C ILE A 349 -5.61 -2.85 31.24
N LYS A 350 -4.42 -3.16 31.78
CA LYS A 350 -4.17 -4.34 32.64
C LYS A 350 -5.13 -4.41 33.83
N GLU A 351 -5.36 -3.30 34.53
CA GLU A 351 -6.26 -3.25 35.69
C GLU A 351 -7.71 -3.64 35.36
N ASN A 352 -8.17 -3.35 34.15
CA ASN A 352 -9.52 -3.64 33.68
C ASN A 352 -9.70 -5.09 33.18
N ILE A 353 -8.62 -5.83 32.92
CA ILE A 353 -8.68 -7.18 32.34
C ILE A 353 -9.01 -8.24 33.39
N ARG A 354 -9.97 -9.11 33.06
CA ARG A 354 -10.37 -10.28 33.87
C ARG A 354 -10.54 -11.58 33.06
N THR A 355 -10.62 -11.52 31.72
CA THR A 355 -10.80 -12.72 30.87
C THR A 355 -9.48 -13.17 30.22
N ALA A 356 -9.34 -14.49 30.00
CA ALA A 356 -8.14 -15.08 29.40
C ALA A 356 -7.88 -14.58 27.96
N SER A 357 -8.94 -14.31 27.18
CA SER A 357 -8.81 -13.73 25.84
C SER A 357 -8.33 -12.28 25.88
N ALA A 358 -8.78 -11.46 26.83
CA ALA A 358 -8.30 -10.09 26.98
C ALA A 358 -6.87 -10.03 27.54
N HIS A 359 -6.47 -10.99 28.40
CA HIS A 359 -5.07 -11.19 28.81
C HIS A 359 -4.16 -11.43 27.59
N ASN A 360 -4.57 -12.34 26.70
CA ASN A 360 -3.87 -12.60 25.44
C ASN A 360 -3.82 -11.35 24.53
N ALA A 361 -4.93 -10.62 24.40
CA ALA A 361 -4.99 -9.40 23.60
C ALA A 361 -3.99 -8.34 24.10
N LEU A 362 -3.81 -8.20 25.41
CA LEU A 362 -2.87 -7.23 25.99
C LEU A 362 -1.41 -7.64 25.75
N LEU A 363 -1.08 -8.94 25.81
CA LEU A 363 0.27 -9.42 25.46
C LEU A 363 0.61 -9.13 24.00
N ILE A 364 -0.34 -9.38 23.08
CA ILE A 364 -0.18 -9.05 21.65
C ILE A 364 -0.06 -7.53 21.49
N SER A 365 -0.91 -6.74 22.13
CA SER A 365 -0.87 -5.28 22.09
C SER A 365 0.45 -4.71 22.61
N ASN A 366 1.02 -5.29 23.69
CA ASN A 366 2.34 -4.90 24.20
C ASN A 366 3.44 -5.13 23.16
N GLY A 367 3.46 -6.32 22.54
CA GLY A 367 4.40 -6.63 21.46
C GLY A 367 4.29 -5.67 20.27
N LEU A 368 3.08 -5.24 19.92
CA LEU A 368 2.85 -4.25 18.86
C LEU A 368 3.31 -2.84 19.26
N MET A 369 2.96 -2.38 20.45
CA MET A 369 3.34 -1.04 20.94
C MET A 369 4.86 -0.90 21.04
N GLN A 370 5.55 -1.89 21.62
CA GLN A 370 7.00 -1.91 21.76
C GLN A 370 7.74 -2.51 20.56
N TYR A 371 7.08 -2.70 19.40
CA TYR A 371 7.67 -3.29 18.19
C TYR A 371 9.02 -2.65 17.81
N GLY A 372 10.08 -3.46 17.78
CA GLY A 372 11.46 -3.03 17.45
C GLY A 372 12.13 -2.11 18.47
N THR A 373 11.51 -1.82 19.63
CA THR A 373 12.07 -0.89 20.63
C THR A 373 13.00 -1.56 21.65
N THR A 374 13.05 -2.90 21.71
CA THR A 374 13.83 -3.72 22.67
C THR A 374 13.49 -3.52 24.16
N CYS A 375 12.49 -2.69 24.48
CA CYS A 375 12.04 -2.38 25.83
C CYS A 375 11.02 -3.41 26.31
N ASP A 376 11.41 -4.27 27.27
CA ASP A 376 10.59 -5.33 27.85
C ASP A 376 10.12 -5.01 29.30
N ASP A 377 10.28 -3.75 29.74
CA ASP A 377 9.94 -3.26 31.08
C ASP A 377 8.55 -3.67 31.56
N PHE A 378 7.54 -3.61 30.67
CA PHE A 378 6.18 -4.02 31.01
C PHE A 378 6.10 -5.50 31.40
N LEU A 379 6.81 -6.39 30.72
CA LEU A 379 6.81 -7.82 31.03
C LEU A 379 7.59 -8.10 32.33
N ARG A 380 8.73 -7.44 32.52
CA ARG A 380 9.55 -7.55 33.75
C ARG A 380 8.77 -7.11 34.99
N ASN A 381 8.18 -5.91 34.95
CA ASN A 381 7.43 -5.32 36.07
C ASN A 381 6.15 -6.09 36.41
N ASN A 382 5.64 -6.90 35.48
CA ASN A 382 4.36 -7.60 35.61
C ASN A 382 4.48 -9.13 35.59
N LEU A 383 5.64 -9.69 35.94
CA LEU A 383 5.92 -11.13 35.87
C LEU A 383 4.85 -11.99 36.57
N ASN A 384 4.40 -11.60 37.77
CA ASN A 384 3.32 -12.26 38.54
C ASN A 384 1.92 -12.22 37.88
N TRP A 385 1.74 -11.41 36.84
CA TRP A 385 0.52 -11.33 36.03
C TRP A 385 0.68 -12.07 34.69
N VAL A 386 1.89 -12.09 34.13
CA VAL A 386 2.24 -12.90 32.95
C VAL A 386 2.22 -14.39 33.29
N SER A 387 2.72 -14.79 34.47
CA SER A 387 2.74 -16.18 34.94
C SER A 387 1.35 -16.82 35.08
N LYS A 388 0.29 -16.02 35.19
CA LYS A 388 -1.12 -16.46 35.21
C LYS A 388 -1.64 -16.91 33.84
N ALA A 389 -0.86 -16.72 32.77
CA ALA A 389 -1.17 -17.27 31.45
C ALA A 389 -1.23 -18.80 31.49
N THR A 390 -2.20 -19.40 30.80
CA THR A 390 -2.34 -20.85 30.64
C THR A 390 -2.30 -21.24 29.15
N ASN A 391 -1.79 -22.43 28.85
CA ASN A 391 -1.75 -23.04 27.51
C ASN A 391 -1.25 -22.05 26.43
N TRP A 392 -2.04 -21.81 25.38
CA TRP A 392 -1.72 -20.90 24.28
C TRP A 392 -1.45 -19.44 24.69
N ASN A 393 -1.91 -18.98 25.86
CA ASN A 393 -1.52 -17.66 26.35
C ASN A 393 -0.05 -17.63 26.83
N LYS A 394 0.51 -18.76 27.30
CA LYS A 394 1.95 -18.85 27.59
C LYS A 394 2.77 -18.77 26.30
N PHE A 395 2.33 -19.49 25.26
CA PHE A 395 2.92 -19.42 23.92
C PHE A 395 2.92 -17.99 23.39
N ASN A 396 1.77 -17.29 23.46
CA ASN A 396 1.67 -15.91 22.99
C ASN A 396 2.45 -14.91 23.87
N ALA A 397 2.59 -15.15 25.18
CA ALA A 397 3.43 -14.33 26.04
C ALA A 397 4.90 -14.36 25.59
N VAL A 398 5.47 -15.55 25.34
CA VAL A 398 6.85 -15.69 24.87
C VAL A 398 6.98 -15.19 23.42
N ALA A 399 6.02 -15.50 22.54
CA ALA A 399 6.03 -15.02 21.16
C ALA A 399 6.02 -13.47 21.05
N SER A 400 5.41 -12.77 22.03
CA SER A 400 5.40 -11.29 22.06
C SER A 400 6.79 -10.67 22.21
N LEU A 401 7.77 -11.38 22.81
CA LEU A 401 9.17 -10.94 22.86
C LEU A 401 9.78 -10.81 21.46
N GLY A 402 9.36 -11.65 20.51
CA GLY A 402 9.84 -11.60 19.13
C GLY A 402 9.42 -10.32 18.38
N LEU A 403 8.33 -9.66 18.81
CA LEU A 403 7.97 -8.34 18.30
C LEU A 403 8.78 -7.22 18.95
N ILE A 404 8.99 -7.30 20.28
CA ILE A 404 9.73 -6.29 21.04
C ILE A 404 11.20 -6.21 20.58
N HIS A 405 11.81 -7.38 20.37
CA HIS A 405 13.20 -7.55 19.93
C HIS A 405 13.34 -7.73 18.41
N HIS A 406 12.32 -7.37 17.63
CA HIS A 406 12.36 -7.48 16.17
C HIS A 406 13.59 -6.74 15.58
N GLY A 407 14.34 -7.42 14.71
CA GLY A 407 15.60 -6.92 14.15
C GLY A 407 16.85 -7.04 15.05
N GLN A 408 16.75 -7.55 16.28
CA GLN A 408 17.89 -7.66 17.19
C GLN A 408 18.71 -8.96 16.97
N GLU A 409 19.20 -9.19 15.74
CA GLU A 409 19.83 -10.43 15.27
C GLU A 409 20.94 -10.96 16.21
N ALA A 410 21.94 -10.11 16.52
CA ALA A 410 23.16 -10.52 17.23
C ALA A 410 22.95 -10.99 18.68
N SER A 411 21.82 -10.65 19.30
CA SER A 411 21.49 -11.07 20.67
C SER A 411 20.17 -11.84 20.76
N ALA A 412 19.50 -12.15 19.64
CA ALA A 412 18.25 -12.90 19.60
C ALA A 412 18.34 -14.21 20.41
N MET A 413 19.41 -14.97 20.22
CA MET A 413 19.68 -16.19 20.98
C MET A 413 19.92 -15.93 22.48
N LYS A 414 20.61 -14.85 22.85
CA LYS A 414 20.87 -14.49 24.26
C LYS A 414 19.58 -14.11 25.00
N VAL A 415 18.66 -13.43 24.32
CA VAL A 415 17.35 -13.03 24.87
C VAL A 415 16.42 -14.24 25.02
N LEU A 416 16.48 -15.19 24.09
CA LEU A 416 15.57 -16.35 24.06
C LEU A 416 16.10 -17.59 24.80
N ASP A 417 17.39 -17.67 25.12
CA ASP A 417 18.01 -18.79 25.86
C ASP A 417 17.26 -19.22 27.14
N PRO A 418 16.68 -18.33 27.98
CA PRO A 418 15.89 -18.73 29.15
C PRO A 418 14.55 -19.42 28.82
N TYR A 419 14.09 -19.35 27.57
CA TYR A 419 12.81 -19.88 27.09
C TYR A 419 12.97 -21.04 26.09
N LEU A 420 14.20 -21.36 25.68
CA LEU A 420 14.52 -22.53 24.87
C LEU A 420 14.56 -23.81 25.75
N PRO A 421 14.29 -25.00 25.18
CA PRO A 421 14.26 -26.25 25.94
C PRO A 421 15.64 -26.58 26.53
N LYS A 422 15.70 -26.76 27.86
CA LYS A 422 16.91 -27.18 28.61
C LYS A 422 16.66 -28.51 29.29
N GLU A 423 17.00 -29.60 28.59
CA GLU A 423 16.95 -31.03 28.99
C GLU A 423 15.59 -31.61 29.44
N SER A 424 14.67 -30.81 29.98
CA SER A 424 13.29 -31.21 30.28
C SER A 424 12.30 -30.13 29.79
N VAL A 425 11.16 -30.57 29.24
CA VAL A 425 10.14 -29.67 28.68
C VAL A 425 9.06 -29.41 29.73
N GLU A 426 9.07 -28.23 30.34
CA GLU A 426 8.11 -27.87 31.39
C GLU A 426 6.73 -27.48 30.83
N GLY A 427 5.77 -28.39 30.93
CA GLY A 427 4.36 -28.08 30.71
C GLY A 427 3.98 -28.01 29.22
N PHE A 428 4.01 -29.16 28.56
CA PHE A 428 3.51 -29.41 27.20
C PHE A 428 4.20 -28.60 26.06
N GLY A 429 5.30 -27.90 26.33
CA GLY A 429 6.12 -27.25 25.29
C GLY A 429 5.60 -25.88 24.81
N PHE A 430 4.66 -25.26 25.54
CA PHE A 430 4.08 -23.98 25.11
C PHE A 430 5.06 -22.79 25.20
N LYS A 431 5.99 -22.77 26.18
CA LYS A 431 6.97 -21.68 26.31
C LYS A 431 7.97 -21.75 25.14
N GLU A 432 8.45 -22.95 24.90
CA GLU A 432 9.48 -23.35 23.95
C GLU A 432 9.01 -23.12 22.51
N GLY A 433 7.78 -23.54 22.18
CA GLY A 433 7.16 -23.21 20.89
C GLY A 433 7.00 -21.70 20.68
N GLY A 434 6.63 -20.96 21.74
CA GLY A 434 6.57 -19.50 21.70
C GLY A 434 7.93 -18.85 21.44
N ALA A 435 9.01 -19.39 22.01
CA ALA A 435 10.38 -18.94 21.79
C ALA A 435 10.84 -19.18 20.34
N MET A 436 10.50 -20.33 19.74
CA MET A 436 10.83 -20.62 18.35
C MET A 436 10.10 -19.71 17.36
N LEU A 437 8.82 -19.38 17.63
CA LEU A 437 8.10 -18.36 16.86
C LEU A 437 8.71 -16.97 17.08
N ALA A 438 9.09 -16.62 18.31
CA ALA A 438 9.76 -15.34 18.60
C ALA A 438 11.06 -15.19 17.81
N TYR A 439 11.88 -16.25 17.74
CA TYR A 439 13.12 -16.25 16.96
C TYR A 439 12.87 -16.00 15.46
N GLY A 440 11.87 -16.67 14.88
CA GLY A 440 11.46 -16.44 13.50
C GLY A 440 10.89 -15.03 13.24
N LEU A 441 10.18 -14.45 14.21
CA LEU A 441 9.69 -13.06 14.15
C LEU A 441 10.83 -12.02 14.24
N ILE A 442 11.92 -12.32 14.97
CA ILE A 442 13.10 -11.45 15.01
C ILE A 442 13.80 -11.43 13.64
N HIS A 443 13.96 -12.59 13.02
CA HIS A 443 14.56 -12.80 11.69
C HIS A 443 13.55 -12.69 10.53
N ALA A 444 12.40 -12.06 10.73
CA ALA A 444 11.36 -11.97 9.70
C ALA A 444 11.83 -11.17 8.48
N LYS A 445 11.66 -11.72 7.26
CA LYS A 445 12.26 -11.23 6.00
C LYS A 445 13.81 -11.23 5.98
N HIS A 446 14.48 -11.71 7.03
CA HIS A 446 15.95 -11.71 7.21
C HIS A 446 16.43 -13.08 7.74
N GLY A 447 15.98 -14.17 7.09
CA GLY A 447 16.31 -15.54 7.44
C GLY A 447 17.77 -15.89 7.11
N ASP A 448 18.68 -15.44 7.95
CA ASP A 448 20.12 -15.71 7.86
C ASP A 448 20.38 -17.23 7.76
N ALA A 449 21.41 -17.65 7.01
CA ALA A 449 21.65 -19.08 6.77
C ALA A 449 21.84 -19.88 8.07
N THR A 450 22.44 -19.25 9.09
CA THR A 450 22.54 -19.75 10.47
C THR A 450 21.16 -19.91 11.11
N ALA A 451 20.36 -18.85 11.19
CA ALA A 451 19.02 -18.86 11.77
C ALA A 451 18.10 -19.92 11.11
N MET A 452 18.13 -20.02 9.78
CA MET A 452 17.37 -21.02 9.02
C MET A 452 17.84 -22.45 9.29
N SER A 453 19.14 -22.67 9.51
CA SER A 453 19.68 -23.98 9.91
C SER A 453 19.27 -24.37 11.34
N THR A 454 19.28 -23.42 12.28
CA THR A 454 18.86 -23.64 13.67
C THR A 454 17.36 -23.94 13.75
N LEU A 455 16.52 -23.17 13.04
CA LEU A 455 15.09 -23.44 12.92
C LEU A 455 14.80 -24.81 12.28
N ALA A 456 15.56 -25.20 11.25
CA ALA A 456 15.46 -26.53 10.63
C ALA A 456 15.90 -27.67 11.57
N GLN A 457 16.90 -27.43 12.44
CA GLN A 457 17.29 -28.38 13.48
C GLN A 457 16.18 -28.54 14.52
N TRP A 458 15.61 -27.44 15.01
CA TRP A 458 14.48 -27.48 15.94
C TRP A 458 13.25 -28.17 15.35
N LEU A 459 12.95 -27.99 14.06
CA LEU A 459 11.85 -28.69 13.39
C LEU A 459 12.04 -30.22 13.39
N LYS A 460 13.29 -30.70 13.30
CA LYS A 460 13.63 -32.13 13.36
C LYS A 460 13.61 -32.70 14.78
N THR A 461 13.98 -31.91 15.78
CA THR A 461 14.07 -32.34 17.19
C THR A 461 12.81 -32.07 18.01
N ALA A 462 11.78 -31.46 17.44
CA ALA A 462 10.57 -31.10 18.17
C ALA A 462 9.56 -32.26 18.20
N ASP A 463 9.38 -32.86 19.38
CA ASP A 463 8.40 -33.93 19.58
C ASP A 463 6.98 -33.40 19.84
N ASN A 464 6.85 -32.35 20.65
CA ASN A 464 5.54 -31.81 21.06
C ASN A 464 4.87 -30.95 19.98
N GLU A 465 3.54 -31.08 19.83
CA GLU A 465 2.72 -30.34 18.84
C GLU A 465 2.88 -28.80 18.95
N PRO A 466 2.84 -28.15 20.14
CA PRO A 466 3.02 -26.69 20.23
C PRO A 466 4.43 -26.23 19.86
N VAL A 467 5.45 -27.06 20.09
CA VAL A 467 6.85 -26.78 19.73
C VAL A 467 7.02 -26.84 18.22
N ARG A 468 6.47 -27.89 17.57
CA ARG A 468 6.45 -28.01 16.11
C ARG A 468 5.66 -26.88 15.45
N HIS A 469 4.51 -26.49 16.00
CA HIS A 469 3.75 -25.34 15.53
C HIS A 469 4.57 -24.04 15.56
N GLY A 470 5.26 -23.77 16.67
CA GLY A 470 6.15 -22.61 16.83
C GLY A 470 7.34 -22.62 15.86
N ALA A 471 8.07 -23.74 15.79
CA ALA A 471 9.20 -23.93 14.88
C ALA A 471 8.79 -23.75 13.41
N CYS A 472 7.65 -24.32 13.03
CA CYS A 472 7.16 -24.29 11.66
C CYS A 472 6.75 -22.87 11.22
N LEU A 473 6.00 -22.14 12.06
CA LEU A 473 5.68 -20.74 11.78
C LEU A 473 6.93 -19.85 11.76
N GLY A 474 7.85 -20.04 12.72
CA GLY A 474 9.11 -19.29 12.76
C GLY A 474 9.96 -19.51 11.51
N PHE A 475 10.07 -20.75 11.03
CA PHE A 475 10.77 -21.10 9.79
C PHE A 475 10.11 -20.48 8.54
N GLY A 476 8.77 -20.49 8.47
CA GLY A 476 8.04 -19.86 7.37
C GLY A 476 8.17 -18.33 7.33
N VAL A 477 8.22 -17.67 8.49
CA VAL A 477 8.39 -16.20 8.59
C VAL A 477 9.82 -15.76 8.26
N ALA A 478 10.83 -16.51 8.70
CA ALA A 478 12.22 -16.22 8.39
C ALA A 478 12.54 -16.43 6.89
N GLY A 479 12.02 -17.52 6.30
CA GLY A 479 12.20 -17.88 4.89
C GLY A 479 11.18 -17.27 3.90
N LEU A 480 10.51 -16.17 4.26
CA LEU A 480 9.43 -15.54 3.50
C LEU A 480 9.84 -15.13 2.07
N GLY A 481 9.31 -15.83 1.07
CA GLY A 481 9.60 -15.59 -0.35
C GLY A 481 10.99 -16.01 -0.80
N SER A 482 11.68 -16.87 -0.04
CA SER A 482 12.96 -17.48 -0.42
C SER A 482 12.85 -18.44 -1.61
N SER A 483 11.66 -18.97 -1.91
CA SER A 483 11.42 -19.96 -2.97
C SER A 483 12.29 -21.23 -2.86
N SER A 484 12.76 -21.56 -1.65
CA SER A 484 13.68 -22.68 -1.42
C SER A 484 12.94 -24.02 -1.33
N ILE A 485 13.22 -24.91 -2.30
CA ILE A 485 12.68 -26.28 -2.35
C ILE A 485 13.07 -27.08 -1.10
N SER A 486 14.34 -26.99 -0.65
CA SER A 486 14.78 -27.68 0.58
C SER A 486 14.07 -27.15 1.85
N GLY A 487 13.59 -25.90 1.84
CA GLY A 487 12.73 -25.37 2.90
C GLY A 487 11.33 -25.97 2.84
N TYR A 488 10.75 -26.03 1.64
CA TYR A 488 9.43 -26.64 1.40
C TYR A 488 9.37 -28.11 1.85
N GLU A 489 10.38 -28.92 1.48
CA GLU A 489 10.43 -30.35 1.82
C GLU A 489 10.44 -30.60 3.35
N LYS A 490 11.21 -29.82 4.10
CA LYS A 490 11.26 -29.92 5.58
C LYS A 490 9.92 -29.60 6.25
N VAL A 491 9.14 -28.69 5.68
CA VAL A 491 7.80 -28.38 6.19
C VAL A 491 6.77 -29.41 5.73
N ARG A 492 6.93 -29.96 4.52
CA ARG A 492 6.11 -31.08 4.02
C ARG A 492 6.20 -32.31 4.94
N GLU A 493 7.38 -32.63 5.46
CA GLU A 493 7.56 -33.71 6.46
C GLU A 493 6.68 -33.52 7.71
N VAL A 494 6.35 -32.27 8.09
CA VAL A 494 5.46 -31.95 9.22
C VAL A 494 4.00 -32.04 8.81
N LEU A 495 3.63 -31.59 7.60
CA LEU A 495 2.27 -31.73 7.06
C LEU A 495 1.87 -33.21 6.91
N GLN A 496 2.82 -34.07 6.50
CA GLN A 496 2.63 -35.51 6.32
C GLN A 496 2.32 -36.29 7.61
N ARG A 497 2.50 -35.68 8.80
CA ARG A 497 2.14 -36.29 10.09
C ARG A 497 0.66 -36.18 10.43
N ASP A 498 -0.13 -35.45 9.63
CA ASP A 498 -1.58 -35.22 9.77
C ASP A 498 -2.04 -34.81 11.18
N GLU A 499 -1.30 -33.88 11.80
CA GLU A 499 -1.66 -33.28 13.09
C GLU A 499 -2.44 -31.97 12.90
N ALA A 500 -3.47 -31.74 13.72
CA ALA A 500 -4.38 -30.63 13.53
C ALA A 500 -3.76 -29.24 13.75
N VAL A 501 -2.88 -29.02 14.74
CA VAL A 501 -2.24 -27.71 14.99
C VAL A 501 -0.92 -27.56 14.23
N SER A 502 -0.11 -28.62 14.16
CA SER A 502 1.11 -28.64 13.35
C SER A 502 0.81 -28.47 11.85
N GLY A 503 -0.25 -29.11 11.34
CA GLY A 503 -0.68 -29.02 9.94
C GLY A 503 -1.19 -27.64 9.53
N GLU A 504 -1.86 -26.91 10.43
CA GLU A 504 -2.26 -25.52 10.19
C GLU A 504 -1.05 -24.61 9.99
N SER A 505 -0.03 -24.75 10.85
CA SER A 505 1.24 -24.03 10.69
C SER A 505 2.02 -24.45 9.45
N ALA A 506 2.03 -25.75 9.10
CA ALA A 506 2.73 -26.27 7.94
C ALA A 506 2.14 -25.74 6.64
N GLY A 507 0.81 -25.78 6.49
CA GLY A 507 0.13 -25.21 5.32
C GLY A 507 0.42 -23.72 5.13
N ILE A 508 0.44 -22.93 6.22
CA ILE A 508 0.81 -21.50 6.16
C ILE A 508 2.29 -21.35 5.79
N ALA A 509 3.21 -22.01 6.50
CA ALA A 509 4.65 -21.87 6.30
C ALA A 509 5.11 -22.27 4.88
N MET A 510 4.56 -23.34 4.31
CA MET A 510 4.81 -23.72 2.90
C MET A 510 4.44 -22.58 1.94
N GLY A 511 3.30 -21.92 2.18
CA GLY A 511 2.87 -20.76 1.40
C GLY A 511 3.67 -19.47 1.63
N LEU A 512 4.27 -19.29 2.81
CA LEU A 512 5.19 -18.18 3.08
C LEU A 512 6.53 -18.38 2.35
N ILE A 513 7.08 -19.60 2.35
CA ILE A 513 8.34 -19.91 1.66
C ILE A 513 8.18 -19.77 0.14
N MET A 514 7.04 -20.23 -0.39
CA MET A 514 6.66 -20.15 -1.82
C MET A 514 5.96 -18.83 -2.20
N ALA A 515 5.99 -17.79 -1.35
CA ALA A 515 5.31 -16.53 -1.61
C ALA A 515 5.78 -15.89 -2.94
N GLY A 516 4.83 -15.65 -3.85
CA GLY A 516 5.09 -15.09 -5.17
C GLY A 516 5.49 -16.08 -6.27
N ASN A 517 5.71 -17.37 -5.94
CA ASN A 517 6.13 -18.42 -6.87
C ASN A 517 5.32 -19.71 -6.64
N LEU A 518 4.13 -19.78 -7.24
CA LEU A 518 3.28 -20.98 -7.19
C LEU A 518 3.54 -21.91 -8.38
N ASN A 519 4.11 -23.08 -8.08
CA ASN A 519 4.29 -24.16 -9.06
C ASN A 519 3.04 -25.06 -9.13
N GLN A 520 2.81 -25.67 -10.30
CA GLN A 520 1.69 -26.60 -10.51
C GLN A 520 1.76 -27.82 -9.58
N GLU A 521 2.97 -28.33 -9.31
CA GLU A 521 3.21 -29.44 -8.38
C GLU A 521 2.75 -29.09 -6.97
N VAL A 522 3.18 -27.93 -6.45
CA VAL A 522 2.81 -27.41 -5.11
C VAL A 522 1.31 -27.18 -5.00
N PHE A 523 0.68 -26.63 -6.05
CA PHE A 523 -0.78 -26.45 -6.08
C PHE A 523 -1.52 -27.79 -6.02
N ASN A 524 -1.14 -28.75 -6.86
CA ASN A 524 -1.78 -30.07 -6.91
C ASN A 524 -1.61 -30.85 -5.61
N GLU A 525 -0.41 -30.83 -5.02
CA GLU A 525 -0.12 -31.47 -3.74
C GLU A 525 -0.98 -30.88 -2.60
N LEU A 526 -0.94 -29.56 -2.42
CA LEU A 526 -1.70 -28.89 -1.35
C LEU A 526 -3.22 -28.99 -1.55
N LYS A 527 -3.69 -28.96 -2.80
CA LYS A 527 -5.10 -29.22 -3.14
C LYS A 527 -5.50 -30.64 -2.75
N GLN A 528 -4.68 -31.64 -3.05
CA GLN A 528 -4.95 -33.04 -2.71
C GLN A 528 -5.03 -33.23 -1.18
N TYR A 529 -4.05 -32.72 -0.43
CA TYR A 529 -4.11 -32.69 1.04
C TYR A 529 -5.36 -31.98 1.60
N THR A 530 -5.86 -30.94 0.93
CA THR A 530 -7.09 -30.23 1.35
C THR A 530 -8.36 -31.08 1.16
N VAL A 531 -8.33 -32.08 0.27
CA VAL A 531 -9.44 -33.03 0.05
C VAL A 531 -9.33 -34.24 0.98
N ASP A 532 -8.11 -34.73 1.20
CA ASP A 532 -7.88 -35.97 1.97
C ASP A 532 -7.96 -35.76 3.49
N THR A 533 -7.47 -34.62 3.98
CA THR A 533 -7.44 -34.32 5.43
C THR A 533 -8.83 -34.05 6.00
N GLN A 534 -9.15 -34.68 7.13
CA GLN A 534 -10.38 -34.40 7.90
C GLN A 534 -10.22 -33.20 8.86
N HIS A 535 -9.01 -32.65 8.97
CA HIS A 535 -8.68 -31.59 9.91
C HIS A 535 -8.93 -30.19 9.33
N ASP A 536 -10.07 -29.61 9.68
CA ASP A 536 -10.47 -28.22 9.41
C ASP A 536 -9.32 -27.20 9.56
N LYS A 537 -8.50 -27.33 10.60
CA LYS A 537 -7.37 -26.43 10.86
C LYS A 537 -6.31 -26.50 9.75
N THR A 538 -5.89 -27.71 9.39
CA THR A 538 -4.94 -27.98 8.30
C THR A 538 -5.48 -27.43 6.98
N GLN A 539 -6.74 -27.71 6.63
CA GLN A 539 -7.37 -27.17 5.42
C GLN A 539 -7.40 -25.63 5.39
N ARG A 540 -7.70 -24.98 6.53
CA ARG A 540 -7.69 -23.50 6.65
C ARG A 540 -6.27 -22.92 6.60
N GLY A 541 -5.27 -23.65 7.10
CA GLY A 541 -3.86 -23.30 6.98
C GLY A 541 -3.38 -23.34 5.54
N ILE A 542 -3.69 -24.43 4.82
CA ILE A 542 -3.41 -24.59 3.39
C ILE A 542 -4.09 -23.50 2.55
N ARG A 543 -5.35 -23.14 2.86
CA ARG A 543 -6.05 -22.01 2.21
C ARG A 543 -5.23 -20.72 2.28
N THR A 544 -4.76 -20.36 3.48
CA THR A 544 -3.96 -19.15 3.71
C THR A 544 -2.59 -19.27 3.03
N GLY A 545 -1.96 -20.44 3.08
CA GLY A 545 -0.70 -20.71 2.39
C GLY A 545 -0.78 -20.56 0.86
N LEU A 546 -1.75 -21.21 0.21
CA LEU A 546 -1.97 -21.09 -1.24
C LEU A 546 -2.30 -19.66 -1.67
N ALA A 547 -3.03 -18.90 -0.84
CA ALA A 547 -3.25 -17.48 -1.08
C ALA A 547 -1.93 -16.68 -1.06
N CYS A 548 -1.06 -16.90 -0.07
CA CYS A 548 0.26 -16.25 -0.01
C CYS A 548 1.18 -16.65 -1.18
N ALA A 549 1.19 -17.94 -1.55
CA ALA A 549 1.96 -18.44 -2.71
C ALA A 549 1.50 -17.79 -4.03
N SER A 550 0.20 -17.53 -4.18
CA SER A 550 -0.38 -16.93 -5.39
C SER A 550 -0.11 -15.42 -5.58
N PHE A 551 0.53 -14.75 -4.61
CA PHE A 551 0.72 -13.29 -4.61
C PHE A 551 1.38 -12.77 -5.91
N GLY A 552 0.78 -11.74 -6.52
CA GLY A 552 1.37 -11.03 -7.67
C GLY A 552 1.42 -11.80 -9.00
N LEU A 553 1.01 -13.06 -9.05
CA LEU A 553 1.05 -13.91 -10.27
C LEU A 553 0.03 -13.50 -11.34
N GLN A 554 -1.05 -12.82 -10.97
CA GLN A 554 -2.12 -12.36 -11.88
C GLN A 554 -2.64 -13.47 -12.81
N GLY A 555 -2.49 -13.31 -14.13
CA GLY A 555 -2.99 -14.25 -15.14
C GLY A 555 -2.42 -15.67 -15.01
N ASP A 556 -1.19 -15.83 -14.52
CA ASP A 556 -0.55 -17.14 -14.34
C ASP A 556 -1.27 -17.99 -13.27
N ALA A 557 -1.95 -17.35 -12.32
CA ALA A 557 -2.74 -18.03 -11.28
C ALA A 557 -4.18 -18.38 -11.72
N GLU A 558 -4.66 -17.82 -12.84
CA GLU A 558 -6.04 -17.98 -13.30
C GLU A 558 -6.48 -19.44 -13.55
N PRO A 559 -5.62 -20.36 -14.06
CA PRO A 559 -5.98 -21.78 -14.16
C PRO A 559 -6.28 -22.42 -12.79
N TYR A 560 -5.40 -22.22 -11.82
CA TYR A 560 -5.52 -22.75 -10.45
C TYR A 560 -6.75 -22.16 -9.74
N ILE A 561 -7.01 -20.86 -9.92
CA ILE A 561 -8.17 -20.17 -9.37
C ILE A 561 -9.48 -20.73 -9.95
N LYS A 562 -9.56 -20.93 -11.28
CA LYS A 562 -10.75 -21.51 -11.94
C LYS A 562 -11.04 -22.92 -11.41
N GLU A 563 -10.00 -23.73 -11.24
CA GLU A 563 -10.12 -25.08 -10.70
C GLU A 563 -10.61 -25.09 -9.23
N ALA A 564 -10.01 -24.25 -8.38
CA ALA A 564 -10.39 -24.15 -6.96
C ALA A 564 -11.83 -23.60 -6.77
N ILE A 565 -12.24 -22.59 -7.55
CA ILE A 565 -13.60 -22.03 -7.51
C ILE A 565 -14.62 -23.01 -8.13
N GLY A 566 -14.20 -23.84 -9.10
CA GLY A 566 -15.03 -24.85 -9.75
C GLY A 566 -15.48 -26.00 -8.84
N ALA A 567 -14.85 -26.16 -7.67
CA ALA A 567 -15.16 -27.20 -6.69
C ALA A 567 -16.52 -26.98 -5.98
N LYS A 568 -17.62 -27.36 -6.65
CA LYS A 568 -19.00 -27.21 -6.14
C LYS A 568 -19.22 -27.88 -4.77
N SER A 569 -18.60 -29.03 -4.52
CA SER A 569 -18.81 -29.82 -3.30
C SER A 569 -18.13 -29.25 -2.05
N ASN A 570 -16.87 -28.79 -2.17
CA ASN A 570 -16.05 -28.40 -1.01
C ASN A 570 -16.02 -26.86 -0.83
N PRO A 571 -16.63 -26.29 0.24
CA PRO A 571 -16.61 -24.85 0.48
C PRO A 571 -15.22 -24.29 0.81
N MET A 572 -14.32 -25.10 1.38
CA MET A 572 -12.97 -24.65 1.72
C MET A 572 -12.19 -24.34 0.45
N LEU A 573 -12.19 -25.25 -0.54
CA LEU A 573 -11.54 -25.03 -1.84
C LEU A 573 -12.07 -23.78 -2.56
N ARG A 574 -13.39 -23.51 -2.50
CA ARG A 574 -13.94 -22.27 -3.04
C ARG A 574 -13.43 -21.03 -2.30
N SER A 575 -13.33 -21.09 -0.97
CA SER A 575 -12.72 -20.01 -0.18
C SER A 575 -11.24 -19.82 -0.51
N THR A 576 -10.49 -20.89 -0.77
CA THR A 576 -9.10 -20.85 -1.25
C THR A 576 -8.99 -20.18 -2.61
N GLY A 577 -9.82 -20.57 -3.59
CA GLY A 577 -9.84 -19.93 -4.89
C GLY A 577 -10.13 -18.42 -4.83
N ILE A 578 -10.98 -17.98 -3.90
CA ILE A 578 -11.24 -16.55 -3.67
C ILE A 578 -10.07 -15.84 -2.97
N CYS A 579 -9.43 -16.46 -1.98
CA CYS A 579 -8.24 -15.89 -1.34
C CYS A 579 -7.07 -15.78 -2.34
N MET A 580 -6.89 -16.79 -3.18
CA MET A 580 -5.91 -16.77 -4.28
C MET A 580 -6.22 -15.68 -5.30
N LEU A 581 -7.48 -15.55 -5.74
CA LEU A 581 -7.91 -14.47 -6.63
C LEU A 581 -7.63 -13.07 -6.04
N SER A 582 -7.80 -12.92 -4.73
CA SER A 582 -7.56 -11.66 -4.01
C SER A 582 -6.07 -11.30 -3.95
N MET A 583 -5.20 -12.28 -3.69
CA MET A 583 -3.75 -12.09 -3.55
C MET A 583 -3.03 -12.01 -4.91
N ALA A 584 -3.45 -12.80 -5.90
CA ALA A 584 -2.88 -12.77 -7.25
C ALA A 584 -3.11 -11.43 -7.96
N TYR A 585 -4.22 -10.75 -7.67
CA TYR A 585 -4.59 -9.44 -8.22
C TYR A 585 -4.50 -8.30 -7.21
N ALA A 586 -3.80 -8.49 -6.08
CA ALA A 586 -3.61 -7.45 -5.08
C ALA A 586 -2.95 -6.19 -5.67
N GLY A 587 -3.52 -5.02 -5.39
CA GLY A 587 -3.04 -3.72 -5.89
C GLY A 587 -3.22 -3.45 -7.39
N THR A 588 -3.86 -4.35 -8.15
CA THR A 588 -4.04 -4.20 -9.62
C THR A 588 -5.17 -3.26 -10.02
N GLY A 589 -6.18 -3.07 -9.17
CA GLY A 589 -7.35 -2.24 -9.50
C GLY A 589 -8.32 -2.84 -10.54
N SER A 590 -8.18 -4.12 -10.91
CA SER A 590 -8.94 -4.71 -12.03
C SER A 590 -10.45 -4.81 -11.77
N PRO A 591 -11.33 -4.13 -12.56
CA PRO A 591 -12.77 -4.18 -12.37
C PRO A 591 -13.40 -5.55 -12.66
N SER A 592 -12.78 -6.36 -13.55
CA SER A 592 -13.28 -7.70 -13.87
C SER A 592 -13.15 -8.66 -12.69
N VAL A 593 -12.09 -8.51 -11.88
CA VAL A 593 -11.87 -9.28 -10.65
C VAL A 593 -12.87 -8.85 -9.58
N VAL A 594 -13.09 -7.55 -9.40
CA VAL A 594 -14.10 -7.02 -8.46
C VAL A 594 -15.50 -7.53 -8.81
N ARG A 595 -15.88 -7.54 -10.09
CA ARG A 595 -17.16 -8.12 -10.55
C ARG A 595 -17.30 -9.60 -10.18
N ARG A 596 -16.25 -10.41 -10.37
CA ARG A 596 -16.24 -11.84 -9.99
C ARG A 596 -16.36 -12.03 -8.48
N LEU A 597 -15.72 -11.19 -7.68
CA LEU A 597 -15.82 -11.23 -6.21
C LEU A 597 -17.25 -10.88 -5.75
N LEU A 598 -17.83 -9.81 -6.28
CA LEU A 598 -19.22 -9.40 -5.98
C LEU A 598 -20.24 -10.47 -6.40
N GLU A 599 -20.04 -11.12 -7.55
CA GLU A 599 -20.87 -12.26 -7.98
C GLU A 599 -20.84 -13.39 -6.94
N LYS A 600 -19.68 -13.70 -6.33
CA LYS A 600 -19.57 -14.71 -5.26
C LYS A 600 -20.16 -14.26 -3.93
N VAL A 601 -20.10 -12.97 -3.58
CA VAL A 601 -20.82 -12.42 -2.42
C VAL A 601 -22.33 -12.63 -2.57
N ALA A 602 -22.88 -12.44 -3.78
CA ALA A 602 -24.29 -12.70 -4.06
C ALA A 602 -24.62 -14.22 -4.07
N THR A 603 -23.89 -15.01 -4.86
CA THR A 603 -24.31 -16.36 -5.29
C THR A 603 -23.91 -17.52 -4.37
N ASP A 604 -22.81 -17.47 -3.62
CA ASP A 604 -22.35 -18.65 -2.87
C ASP A 604 -23.22 -18.89 -1.63
N PRO A 605 -23.59 -20.14 -1.26
CA PRO A 605 -24.32 -20.39 -0.02
C PRO A 605 -23.46 -20.23 1.24
N ASN A 606 -22.13 -20.33 1.17
CA ASN A 606 -21.27 -20.39 2.35
C ASN A 606 -20.82 -19.00 2.83
N LEU A 607 -20.99 -18.73 4.14
CA LEU A 607 -20.72 -17.43 4.75
C LEU A 607 -19.22 -17.07 4.83
N ASP A 608 -18.32 -18.05 4.94
CA ASP A 608 -16.87 -17.80 4.89
C ASP A 608 -16.44 -17.41 3.47
N VAL A 609 -16.99 -18.05 2.45
CA VAL A 609 -16.75 -17.69 1.04
C VAL A 609 -17.19 -16.24 0.79
N LYS A 610 -18.38 -15.83 1.25
CA LYS A 610 -18.84 -14.42 1.16
C LYS A 610 -17.94 -13.43 1.91
N ARG A 611 -17.48 -13.80 3.11
CA ARG A 611 -16.59 -12.98 3.92
C ARG A 611 -15.26 -12.73 3.21
N TYR A 612 -14.59 -13.79 2.75
CA TYR A 612 -13.33 -13.67 2.02
C TYR A 612 -13.50 -12.96 0.67
N ALA A 613 -14.62 -13.15 -0.04
CA ALA A 613 -14.92 -12.43 -1.27
C ALA A 613 -15.04 -10.91 -1.03
N THR A 614 -15.66 -10.51 0.08
CA THR A 614 -15.79 -9.10 0.46
C THR A 614 -14.45 -8.50 0.86
N ILE A 615 -13.66 -9.21 1.69
CA ILE A 615 -12.30 -8.78 2.10
C ILE A 615 -11.38 -8.65 0.88
N GLY A 616 -11.52 -9.56 -0.10
CA GLY A 616 -10.73 -9.59 -1.33
C GLY A 616 -10.81 -8.29 -2.15
N ILE A 617 -11.95 -7.60 -2.11
CA ILE A 617 -12.13 -6.30 -2.77
C ILE A 617 -11.12 -5.27 -2.22
N GLY A 618 -10.85 -5.30 -0.90
CA GLY A 618 -9.86 -4.43 -0.25
C GLY A 618 -8.41 -4.70 -0.69
N PHE A 619 -8.05 -5.96 -0.95
CA PHE A 619 -6.72 -6.30 -1.48
C PHE A 619 -6.55 -5.84 -2.93
N VAL A 620 -7.54 -6.13 -3.80
CA VAL A 620 -7.50 -5.79 -5.23
C VAL A 620 -7.52 -4.26 -5.46
N LEU A 621 -8.35 -3.54 -4.71
CA LEU A 621 -8.52 -2.08 -4.79
C LEU A 621 -7.63 -1.31 -3.80
N SER A 622 -6.67 -1.95 -3.14
CA SER A 622 -5.76 -1.30 -2.18
C SER A 622 -5.01 -0.09 -2.74
N LYS A 623 -4.80 -0.01 -4.06
CA LYS A 623 -4.15 1.12 -4.75
C LYS A 623 -5.08 2.31 -5.01
N ASP A 624 -6.40 2.08 -5.07
CA ASP A 624 -7.42 3.11 -5.27
C ASP A 624 -8.51 3.01 -4.19
N PRO A 625 -8.30 3.69 -3.04
CA PRO A 625 -9.24 3.65 -1.93
C PRO A 625 -10.59 4.31 -2.25
N ALA A 626 -10.65 5.25 -3.20
CA ALA A 626 -11.87 5.95 -3.56
C ALA A 626 -12.84 5.02 -4.32
N THR A 627 -12.31 4.28 -5.30
CA THR A 627 -13.09 3.23 -5.97
C THR A 627 -13.46 2.08 -5.02
N CYS A 628 -12.61 1.76 -4.03
CA CYS A 628 -12.97 0.79 -3.00
C CYS A 628 -14.20 1.22 -2.18
N LEU A 629 -14.27 2.48 -1.77
CA LEU A 629 -15.41 3.04 -1.02
C LEU A 629 -16.74 2.91 -1.78
N SER A 630 -16.75 3.23 -3.08
CA SER A 630 -17.99 3.18 -3.87
C SER A 630 -18.56 1.77 -4.00
N TYR A 631 -17.72 0.75 -4.17
CA TYR A 631 -18.16 -0.65 -4.22
C TYR A 631 -18.58 -1.21 -2.85
N VAL A 632 -17.86 -0.84 -1.78
CA VAL A 632 -18.06 -1.44 -0.45
C VAL A 632 -19.16 -0.74 0.34
N SER A 633 -19.55 0.50 0.01
CA SER A 633 -20.60 1.25 0.72
C SER A 633 -21.94 0.50 0.82
N MET A 634 -22.39 -0.21 -0.22
CA MET A 634 -23.63 -1.00 -0.14
C MET A 634 -23.46 -2.31 0.67
N LEU A 635 -22.22 -2.77 0.85
CA LEU A 635 -21.93 -4.02 1.58
C LEU A 635 -21.86 -3.81 3.10
N THR A 636 -21.66 -2.57 3.57
CA THR A 636 -21.68 -2.26 5.02
C THR A 636 -23.09 -2.38 5.61
N GLU A 637 -24.15 -2.16 4.82
CA GLU A 637 -25.56 -2.28 5.24
C GLU A 637 -26.16 -3.68 5.02
N HIS A 638 -25.37 -4.62 4.46
CA HIS A 638 -25.85 -5.93 4.05
C HIS A 638 -26.37 -6.78 5.23
N PHE A 639 -27.48 -7.50 5.05
CA PHE A 639 -28.17 -8.25 6.12
C PHE A 639 -27.30 -9.30 6.83
N ASN A 640 -26.42 -10.01 6.08
CA ASN A 640 -25.47 -10.97 6.65
C ASN A 640 -24.28 -10.30 7.35
N GLY A 641 -24.08 -10.61 8.64
CA GLY A 641 -22.95 -10.16 9.44
C GLY A 641 -21.57 -10.42 8.86
N HIS A 642 -21.38 -11.61 8.28
CA HIS A 642 -20.11 -11.99 7.65
C HIS A 642 -19.70 -11.07 6.49
N VAL A 643 -20.68 -10.51 5.77
CA VAL A 643 -20.45 -9.53 4.70
C VAL A 643 -20.12 -8.16 5.31
N ARG A 644 -20.86 -7.71 6.35
CA ARG A 644 -20.56 -6.46 7.06
C ARG A 644 -19.14 -6.47 7.68
N TYR A 645 -18.75 -7.56 8.34
CA TYR A 645 -17.38 -7.74 8.83
C TYR A 645 -16.35 -7.66 7.70
N GLY A 646 -16.62 -8.33 6.58
CA GLY A 646 -15.75 -8.31 5.41
C GLY A 646 -15.63 -6.91 4.78
N ALA A 647 -16.72 -6.15 4.76
CA ALA A 647 -16.79 -4.78 4.25
C ALA A 647 -15.96 -3.82 5.12
N ALA A 648 -16.11 -3.90 6.44
CA ALA A 648 -15.29 -3.13 7.37
C ALA A 648 -13.79 -3.41 7.15
N MET A 649 -13.39 -4.69 7.10
CA MET A 649 -11.99 -5.07 6.87
C MET A 649 -11.48 -4.68 5.48
N ALA A 650 -12.31 -4.75 4.43
CA ALA A 650 -11.91 -4.31 3.09
C ALA A 650 -11.57 -2.82 3.07
N LEU A 651 -12.39 -1.97 3.71
CA LEU A 651 -12.11 -0.55 3.90
C LEU A 651 -10.87 -0.33 4.79
N GLY A 652 -10.70 -1.11 5.85
CA GLY A 652 -9.52 -1.07 6.73
C GLY A 652 -8.20 -1.36 6.02
N ILE A 653 -8.20 -2.30 5.06
CA ILE A 653 -7.04 -2.68 4.26
C ILE A 653 -6.78 -1.64 3.15
N ALA A 654 -7.81 -1.21 2.43
CA ALA A 654 -7.65 -0.26 1.33
C ALA A 654 -7.30 1.16 1.81
N CYS A 655 -7.82 1.59 2.97
CA CYS A 655 -7.54 2.90 3.56
C CYS A 655 -6.48 2.86 4.69
N ALA A 656 -5.67 1.79 4.77
CA ALA A 656 -4.64 1.65 5.80
C ALA A 656 -3.65 2.83 5.78
N GLY A 657 -3.49 3.51 6.92
CA GLY A 657 -2.60 4.67 7.07
C GLY A 657 -3.00 5.95 6.32
N THR A 658 -4.10 5.98 5.56
CA THR A 658 -4.48 7.17 4.76
C THR A 658 -5.30 8.20 5.53
N GLY A 659 -6.01 7.78 6.59
CA GLY A 659 -6.86 8.66 7.40
C GLY A 659 -8.14 9.17 6.70
N ASN A 660 -8.62 8.51 5.63
CA ASN A 660 -9.78 8.99 4.88
C ASN A 660 -11.06 9.09 5.75
N MET A 661 -11.62 10.30 5.83
CA MET A 661 -12.80 10.62 6.64
C MET A 661 -14.08 9.91 6.16
N GLU A 662 -14.23 9.66 4.85
CA GLU A 662 -15.40 8.97 4.29
C GLU A 662 -15.46 7.51 4.78
N ALA A 663 -14.32 6.80 4.68
CA ALA A 663 -14.18 5.44 5.21
C ALA A 663 -14.50 5.37 6.72
N ILE A 664 -14.03 6.34 7.49
CA ILE A 664 -14.32 6.43 8.93
C ILE A 664 -15.82 6.63 9.17
N SER A 665 -16.50 7.46 8.37
CA SER A 665 -17.94 7.72 8.53
C SER A 665 -18.82 6.50 8.22
N LEU A 666 -18.38 5.61 7.32
CA LEU A 666 -19.07 4.36 6.99
C LEU A 666 -18.88 3.28 8.08
N ILE A 667 -17.70 3.22 8.73
CA ILE A 667 -17.38 2.18 9.71
C ILE A 667 -17.86 2.56 11.13
N GLU A 668 -17.92 3.84 11.48
CA GLU A 668 -18.30 4.30 12.83
C GLU A 668 -19.69 3.79 13.30
N PRO A 669 -20.76 3.75 12.47
CA PRO A 669 -22.02 3.10 12.84
C PRO A 669 -21.89 1.60 13.19
N MET A 670 -20.96 0.90 12.53
CA MET A 670 -20.73 -0.55 12.71
C MET A 670 -20.13 -0.89 14.08
N ILE A 671 -19.59 0.10 14.81
CA ILE A 671 -19.18 -0.04 16.23
C ILE A 671 -20.38 -0.38 17.12
N SER A 672 -21.62 -0.08 16.68
CA SER A 672 -22.86 -0.37 17.41
C SER A 672 -23.66 -1.53 16.79
N ASP A 673 -23.06 -2.34 15.92
CA ASP A 673 -23.71 -3.50 15.30
C ASP A 673 -24.17 -4.54 16.34
N LYS A 674 -25.25 -5.26 16.04
CA LYS A 674 -25.79 -6.34 16.88
C LYS A 674 -24.76 -7.44 17.14
N GLU A 675 -23.95 -7.78 16.14
CA GLU A 675 -23.00 -8.90 16.20
C GLU A 675 -21.62 -8.46 16.72
N GLY A 676 -21.16 -9.07 17.82
CA GLY A 676 -19.89 -8.71 18.47
C GLY A 676 -18.65 -8.88 17.57
N PHE A 677 -18.69 -9.77 16.58
CA PHE A 677 -17.59 -9.91 15.63
C PHE A 677 -17.54 -8.78 14.58
N VAL A 678 -18.69 -8.23 14.17
CA VAL A 678 -18.75 -7.05 13.29
C VAL A 678 -18.20 -5.85 14.06
N ARG A 679 -18.60 -5.67 15.33
CA ARG A 679 -18.02 -4.65 16.22
C ARG A 679 -16.50 -4.79 16.35
N LYS A 680 -15.96 -6.01 16.55
CA LYS A 680 -14.50 -6.26 16.53
C LYS A 680 -13.86 -5.82 15.21
N GLY A 681 -14.44 -6.19 14.07
CA GLY A 681 -13.92 -5.83 12.74
C GLY A 681 -13.90 -4.32 12.50
N ALA A 682 -14.95 -3.61 12.92
CA ALA A 682 -15.05 -2.15 12.83
C ALA A 682 -13.94 -1.46 13.63
N LEU A 683 -13.68 -1.88 14.88
CA LEU A 683 -12.61 -1.32 15.71
C LEU A 683 -11.22 -1.54 15.09
N LEU A 684 -10.91 -2.76 14.64
CA LEU A 684 -9.63 -3.06 14.00
C LEU A 684 -9.43 -2.26 12.71
N SER A 685 -10.48 -2.12 11.90
CA SER A 685 -10.44 -1.38 10.63
C SER A 685 -10.20 0.11 10.86
N LEU A 686 -10.86 0.70 11.85
CA LEU A 686 -10.63 2.10 12.24
C LEU A 686 -9.20 2.32 12.76
N ALA A 687 -8.65 1.39 13.53
CA ALA A 687 -7.26 1.45 13.98
C ALA A 687 -6.25 1.39 12.82
N LEU A 688 -6.48 0.57 11.80
CA LEU A 688 -5.66 0.52 10.59
C LEU A 688 -5.72 1.83 9.79
N ILE A 689 -6.90 2.45 9.66
CA ILE A 689 -7.08 3.71 8.93
C ILE A 689 -6.47 4.90 9.68
N MET A 690 -6.61 4.93 11.01
CA MET A 690 -6.11 6.00 11.89
C MET A 690 -4.66 5.80 12.35
N CYS A 691 -3.98 4.73 11.93
CA CYS A 691 -2.59 4.46 12.30
C CYS A 691 -1.69 5.65 11.93
N GLN A 692 -0.87 6.11 12.89
CA GLN A 692 -0.04 7.33 12.83
C GLN A 692 -0.73 8.68 12.57
N GLN A 693 -2.05 8.74 12.38
CA GLN A 693 -2.74 10.00 12.12
C GLN A 693 -2.85 10.86 13.39
N THR A 694 -2.77 12.18 13.23
CA THR A 694 -2.86 13.16 14.33
C THR A 694 -4.24 13.79 14.38
N ASP A 695 -4.59 14.44 15.50
CA ASP A 695 -5.88 15.16 15.61
C ASP A 695 -6.03 16.30 14.58
N TYR A 696 -4.92 16.80 14.04
CA TYR A 696 -4.93 17.82 12.99
C TYR A 696 -5.29 17.23 11.62
N THR A 697 -4.84 16.02 11.30
CA THR A 697 -5.21 15.35 10.04
C THR A 697 -6.57 14.67 10.14
N CYS A 698 -6.93 14.12 11.31
CA CYS A 698 -8.23 13.53 11.55
C CYS A 698 -8.72 13.82 13.00
N PRO A 699 -9.69 14.73 13.19
CA PRO A 699 -10.15 15.14 14.54
C PRO A 699 -10.90 14.03 15.30
N LYS A 700 -11.19 12.89 14.66
CA LYS A 700 -11.85 11.74 15.30
C LYS A 700 -10.89 10.84 16.09
N VAL A 701 -9.57 10.95 15.91
CA VAL A 701 -8.57 10.04 16.53
C VAL A 701 -8.65 10.04 18.07
N ASN A 702 -8.62 11.20 18.73
CA ASN A 702 -8.82 11.29 20.18
C ASN A 702 -10.21 10.83 20.65
N GLY A 703 -11.24 11.01 19.82
CA GLY A 703 -12.58 10.47 20.10
C GLY A 703 -12.56 8.94 20.14
N PHE A 704 -11.95 8.33 19.12
CA PHE A 704 -11.80 6.89 18.99
C PHE A 704 -10.96 6.28 20.12
N ARG A 705 -9.80 6.86 20.47
CA ARG A 705 -8.99 6.42 21.63
C ARG A 705 -9.78 6.38 22.94
N LYS A 706 -10.63 7.39 23.19
CA LYS A 706 -11.53 7.43 24.35
C LYS A 706 -12.64 6.37 24.29
N GLN A 707 -13.17 6.09 23.09
CA GLN A 707 -14.15 5.01 22.89
C GLN A 707 -13.55 3.62 23.14
N LEU A 708 -12.30 3.37 22.70
CA LEU A 708 -11.58 2.12 22.97
C LEU A 708 -11.44 1.86 24.48
N LEU A 709 -10.90 2.84 25.23
CA LEU A 709 -10.75 2.73 26.68
C LEU A 709 -12.09 2.51 27.40
N LYS A 710 -13.16 3.20 26.95
CA LYS A 710 -14.51 2.99 27.47
C LYS A 710 -14.97 1.53 27.28
N LYS A 711 -14.87 0.98 26.07
CA LYS A 711 -15.26 -0.42 25.77
C LYS A 711 -14.41 -1.47 26.50
N ILE A 712 -13.15 -1.16 26.80
CA ILE A 712 -12.27 -2.03 27.61
C ILE A 712 -12.74 -2.08 29.07
N GLY A 713 -13.12 -0.94 29.66
CA GLY A 713 -13.61 -0.85 31.04
C GLY A 713 -15.06 -1.33 31.25
N GLU A 714 -15.88 -1.37 30.21
CA GLU A 714 -17.29 -1.77 30.30
C GLU A 714 -17.46 -3.27 30.63
N LYS A 715 -18.02 -3.58 31.81
CA LYS A 715 -18.20 -4.98 32.26
C LYS A 715 -19.06 -5.81 31.30
N ASN A 716 -20.14 -5.24 30.78
CA ASN A 716 -21.17 -5.94 30.00
C ASN A 716 -20.79 -6.15 28.52
N GLU A 717 -19.70 -5.54 28.01
CA GLU A 717 -19.30 -5.68 26.61
C GLU A 717 -18.69 -7.06 26.31
N ASP A 718 -19.03 -7.63 25.15
CA ASP A 718 -18.55 -8.93 24.67
C ASP A 718 -17.03 -9.09 24.75
N SER A 719 -16.56 -10.26 25.20
CA SER A 719 -15.12 -10.53 25.34
C SER A 719 -14.37 -10.48 24.00
N LEU A 720 -15.05 -10.72 22.88
CA LEU A 720 -14.46 -10.60 21.53
C LEU A 720 -14.28 -9.13 21.11
N VAL A 721 -15.18 -8.23 21.55
CA VAL A 721 -15.05 -6.78 21.29
C VAL A 721 -13.96 -6.19 22.16
N LYS A 722 -13.84 -6.62 23.43
CA LYS A 722 -12.69 -6.27 24.30
C LYS A 722 -11.36 -6.69 23.68
N PHE A 723 -11.27 -7.91 23.17
CA PHE A 723 -10.10 -8.39 22.41
C PHE A 723 -9.79 -7.47 21.21
N GLY A 724 -10.82 -7.11 20.43
CA GLY A 724 -10.71 -6.17 19.31
C GLY A 724 -10.22 -4.78 19.74
N ALA A 725 -10.77 -4.22 20.82
CA ALA A 725 -10.44 -2.90 21.33
C ALA A 725 -8.99 -2.82 21.84
N ILE A 726 -8.51 -3.85 22.54
CA ILE A 726 -7.13 -3.91 23.03
C ILE A 726 -6.13 -3.99 21.87
N ILE A 727 -6.36 -4.87 20.88
CA ILE A 727 -5.48 -4.93 19.68
C ILE A 727 -5.57 -3.62 18.87
N SER A 728 -6.75 -3.00 18.79
CA SER A 728 -6.91 -1.69 18.14
C SER A 728 -6.05 -0.61 18.79
N GLN A 729 -5.90 -0.62 20.13
CA GLN A 729 -4.98 0.27 20.82
C GLN A 729 -3.52 -0.01 20.44
N GLY A 730 -3.11 -1.28 20.41
CA GLY A 730 -1.76 -1.68 19.99
C GLY A 730 -1.42 -1.32 18.54
N LEU A 731 -2.40 -1.37 17.62
CA LEU A 731 -2.25 -0.96 16.22
C LEU A 731 -2.13 0.57 16.05
N LEU A 732 -2.79 1.36 16.91
CA LEU A 732 -2.66 2.82 16.89
C LEU A 732 -1.30 3.32 17.40
N ASP A 733 -0.69 2.59 18.33
CA ASP A 733 0.55 2.96 19.02
C ASP A 733 1.77 2.12 18.59
N ILE A 734 1.67 1.44 17.46
CA ILE A 734 2.65 0.47 16.94
C ILE A 734 4.06 1.06 16.78
N GLY A 735 5.06 0.37 17.32
CA GLY A 735 6.47 0.82 17.35
C GLY A 735 6.68 2.18 18.01
N GLY A 736 5.92 2.49 19.07
CA GLY A 736 5.93 3.81 19.71
C GLY A 736 5.38 4.93 18.84
N GLN A 737 4.35 4.64 18.03
CA GLN A 737 3.78 5.53 16.99
C GLN A 737 4.75 5.88 15.84
N ASN A 738 5.85 5.12 15.70
CA ASN A 738 6.84 5.28 14.63
C ASN A 738 6.69 4.30 13.48
N ALA A 739 5.96 3.19 13.67
CA ALA A 739 5.57 2.28 12.60
C ALA A 739 4.17 2.59 12.07
N ALA A 740 3.91 2.32 10.79
CA ALA A 740 2.60 2.40 10.15
C ALA A 740 2.29 1.09 9.43
N VAL A 741 1.03 0.65 9.46
CA VAL A 741 0.59 -0.47 8.62
C VAL A 741 0.28 0.05 7.22
N THR A 742 1.06 -0.37 6.21
CA THR A 742 0.93 0.12 4.83
C THR A 742 1.03 -1.03 3.83
N MET A 743 0.03 -1.18 2.95
CA MET A 743 -0.01 -2.27 1.98
C MET A 743 0.97 -2.12 0.80
N HIS A 744 1.48 -0.90 0.59
CA HIS A 744 2.35 -0.55 -0.54
C HIS A 744 3.74 -0.13 -0.08
N ASN A 745 4.69 -0.13 -1.01
CA ASN A 745 6.00 0.52 -0.87
C ASN A 745 5.91 2.02 -1.16
N SER A 746 6.96 2.77 -0.86
CA SER A 746 7.06 4.23 -1.12
C SER A 746 6.86 4.61 -2.60
N ASP A 747 6.99 3.65 -3.52
CA ASP A 747 6.75 3.80 -4.96
C ASP A 747 5.31 3.43 -5.40
N GLY A 748 4.40 3.13 -4.47
CA GLY A 748 2.99 2.83 -4.78
C GLY A 748 2.73 1.46 -5.41
N GLN A 749 3.70 0.54 -5.31
CA GLN A 749 3.56 -0.87 -5.68
C GLN A 749 3.19 -1.71 -4.45
N PRO A 750 2.39 -2.79 -4.61
CA PRO A 750 2.01 -3.66 -3.50
C PRO A 750 3.24 -4.39 -2.95
N ASP A 751 3.41 -4.37 -1.63
CA ASP A 751 4.53 -5.04 -0.97
C ASP A 751 4.18 -6.47 -0.57
N MET A 752 5.05 -7.43 -0.91
CA MET A 752 4.87 -8.84 -0.59
C MET A 752 4.76 -9.06 0.92
N GLY A 753 5.66 -8.48 1.71
CA GLY A 753 5.66 -8.67 3.17
C GLY A 753 4.37 -8.16 3.81
N SER A 754 3.96 -6.95 3.42
CA SER A 754 2.76 -6.32 3.96
C SER A 754 1.46 -7.01 3.55
N MET A 755 1.34 -7.41 2.29
CA MET A 755 0.15 -8.11 1.77
C MET A 755 0.00 -9.50 2.39
N VAL A 756 1.08 -10.27 2.46
CA VAL A 756 1.12 -11.60 3.09
C VAL A 756 0.88 -11.51 4.60
N GLY A 757 1.52 -10.55 5.28
CA GLY A 757 1.32 -10.29 6.70
C GLY A 757 -0.13 -9.96 7.07
N MET A 758 -0.80 -9.14 6.25
CA MET A 758 -2.23 -8.84 6.41
C MET A 758 -3.12 -10.07 6.17
N MET A 759 -2.79 -10.92 5.20
CA MET A 759 -3.53 -12.16 4.95
C MET A 759 -3.41 -13.14 6.13
N CYS A 760 -2.22 -13.28 6.72
CA CYS A 760 -2.01 -14.03 7.96
C CYS A 760 -2.74 -13.39 9.16
N PHE A 761 -2.70 -12.07 9.30
CA PHE A 761 -3.45 -11.35 10.35
C PHE A 761 -4.96 -11.61 10.29
N LEU A 762 -5.55 -11.66 9.08
CA LEU A 762 -6.96 -12.01 8.88
C LEU A 762 -7.29 -13.45 9.29
N HIS A 763 -6.36 -14.39 9.11
CA HIS A 763 -6.46 -15.76 9.64
C HIS A 763 -6.48 -15.80 11.19
N GLY A 764 -6.10 -14.68 11.84
CA GLY A 764 -6.29 -14.41 13.28
C GLY A 764 -7.73 -14.49 13.80
N TRP A 765 -8.71 -14.53 12.89
CA TRP A 765 -10.09 -14.93 13.22
C TRP A 765 -10.18 -16.35 13.81
N PHE A 766 -9.43 -17.29 13.25
CA PHE A 766 -9.44 -18.69 13.66
C PHE A 766 -8.38 -19.01 14.71
N TRP A 767 -7.20 -18.38 14.64
CA TRP A 767 -6.08 -18.67 15.52
C TRP A 767 -5.41 -17.39 16.03
N HIS A 768 -5.58 -17.06 17.32
CA HIS A 768 -5.20 -15.73 17.83
C HIS A 768 -3.70 -15.40 17.74
N SER A 769 -2.80 -16.39 17.72
CA SER A 769 -1.36 -16.17 17.52
C SER A 769 -1.03 -15.54 16.15
N MET A 770 -1.94 -15.62 15.18
CA MET A 770 -1.70 -15.06 13.85
C MET A 770 -1.77 -13.53 13.80
N HIS A 771 -2.25 -12.85 14.85
CA HIS A 771 -2.21 -11.38 14.90
C HIS A 771 -0.77 -10.83 14.98
N PHE A 772 0.23 -11.63 15.38
CA PHE A 772 1.65 -11.22 15.35
C PHE A 772 2.16 -10.91 13.93
N PHE A 773 1.57 -11.50 12.89
CA PHE A 773 2.01 -11.36 11.50
C PHE A 773 1.75 -9.96 10.92
N ILE A 774 0.99 -9.10 11.59
CA ILE A 774 0.85 -7.69 11.22
C ILE A 774 2.18 -6.94 11.28
N ALA A 775 3.17 -7.45 12.04
CA ALA A 775 4.54 -6.94 12.05
C ALA A 775 5.19 -6.91 10.66
N LEU A 776 4.88 -7.89 9.79
CA LEU A 776 5.35 -7.92 8.40
C LEU A 776 4.78 -6.78 7.54
N ALA A 777 3.67 -6.17 7.98
CA ALA A 777 3.04 -5.01 7.35
C ALA A 777 3.36 -3.68 8.05
N ALA A 778 4.06 -3.71 9.19
CA ALA A 778 4.41 -2.55 9.99
C ALA A 778 5.75 -1.96 9.53
N LYS A 779 5.70 -0.86 8.79
CA LYS A 779 6.89 -0.18 8.26
C LYS A 779 7.29 1.04 9.09
N PRO A 780 8.59 1.26 9.35
CA PRO A 780 9.05 2.48 10.03
C PRO A 780 8.80 3.71 9.14
N SER A 781 8.05 4.69 9.65
CA SER A 781 7.87 5.97 8.98
C SER A 781 9.01 6.91 9.36
N CYS A 782 10.19 6.59 8.83
CA CYS A 782 11.44 7.30 9.09
C CYS A 782 12.07 7.88 7.80
N LEU A 783 12.96 8.84 8.03
CA LEU A 783 13.95 9.32 7.07
C LEU A 783 15.32 9.19 7.73
N VAL A 784 16.16 8.30 7.19
CA VAL A 784 17.52 8.06 7.67
C VAL A 784 18.47 8.37 6.52
N MET A 785 19.26 9.44 6.64
CA MET A 785 20.39 9.64 5.73
C MET A 785 21.63 8.94 6.24
N VAL A 786 22.38 8.37 5.31
CA VAL A 786 23.54 7.50 5.53
C VAL A 786 24.68 7.93 4.61
N ASN A 787 25.91 7.93 5.10
CA ASN A 787 27.10 8.34 4.34
C ASN A 787 27.72 7.18 3.53
N GLU A 788 28.79 7.47 2.76
CA GLU A 788 29.55 6.47 1.98
C GLU A 788 30.10 5.28 2.81
N ASN A 789 30.22 5.47 4.12
CA ASN A 789 30.70 4.48 5.09
C ASN A 789 29.58 3.74 5.84
N LEU A 790 28.34 3.89 5.37
CA LEU A 790 27.15 3.26 5.93
C LEU A 790 26.83 3.68 7.38
N LYS A 791 27.27 4.87 7.79
CA LYS A 791 27.00 5.46 9.10
C LYS A 791 26.06 6.66 9.00
N ILE A 792 25.37 6.95 10.11
CA ILE A 792 24.37 8.02 10.22
C ILE A 792 25.09 9.33 10.65
N PRO A 793 25.16 10.37 9.80
CA PRO A 793 25.68 11.69 10.20
C PRO A 793 24.63 12.50 10.98
N VAL A 794 25.10 13.34 11.90
CA VAL A 794 24.25 14.33 12.60
C VAL A 794 23.85 15.44 11.62
N LEU A 795 22.59 15.45 11.20
CA LEU A 795 22.03 16.41 10.23
C LEU A 795 20.65 16.92 10.66
N ASP A 796 20.40 18.20 10.39
CA ASP A 796 19.10 18.86 10.58
C ASP A 796 18.31 18.90 9.26
N TYR A 797 17.12 18.30 9.24
CA TYR A 797 16.11 18.53 8.21
C TYR A 797 15.23 19.73 8.59
N ILE A 798 14.82 20.52 7.61
CA ILE A 798 13.82 21.59 7.77
C ILE A 798 12.50 21.08 7.22
N CYS A 799 11.46 21.11 8.04
CA CYS A 799 10.09 20.81 7.61
C CYS A 799 9.27 22.11 7.50
N HIS A 800 8.74 22.35 6.30
CA HIS A 800 7.91 23.52 5.94
C HIS A 800 6.46 23.34 6.39
N ALA A 801 6.26 23.02 7.67
CA ALA A 801 4.95 22.87 8.29
C ALA A 801 4.98 23.17 9.79
N ASN A 802 3.81 23.52 10.35
CA ASN A 802 3.62 23.63 11.80
C ASN A 802 3.91 22.28 12.49
N SER A 803 4.79 22.31 13.50
CA SER A 803 5.16 21.15 14.33
C SER A 803 3.93 20.41 14.89
N GLN A 804 2.90 21.13 15.34
CA GLN A 804 1.68 20.54 15.91
C GLN A 804 0.91 19.63 14.93
N LYS A 805 1.09 19.78 13.61
CA LYS A 805 0.43 18.94 12.60
C LYS A 805 0.95 17.49 12.61
N TYR A 806 2.23 17.30 12.96
CA TYR A 806 2.93 16.01 12.89
C TYR A 806 3.49 15.54 14.26
N ALA A 807 3.24 16.31 15.32
CA ALA A 807 3.60 15.98 16.69
C ALA A 807 2.97 14.65 17.16
N TYR A 808 3.63 14.00 18.12
CA TYR A 808 3.07 12.83 18.79
C TYR A 808 1.82 13.22 19.61
N PRO A 809 0.77 12.39 19.62
CA PRO A 809 -0.27 12.42 20.64
C PRO A 809 0.28 12.59 22.07
N PRO A 810 -0.38 13.40 22.92
CA PRO A 810 0.05 13.58 24.30
C PRO A 810 -0.07 12.27 25.08
N ARG A 811 0.93 11.97 25.91
CA ARG A 811 0.91 10.81 26.82
C ARG A 811 -0.25 10.90 27.81
N THR A 812 -0.77 9.74 28.22
CA THR A 812 -1.87 9.64 29.17
C THR A 812 -1.40 10.07 30.57
N GLU A 813 -2.05 11.07 31.16
CA GLU A 813 -1.78 11.45 32.56
C GLU A 813 -2.08 10.27 33.51
N SER A 814 -1.21 10.05 34.50
CA SER A 814 -1.36 8.90 35.40
C SER A 814 -2.61 9.03 36.26
N LYS A 815 -3.14 7.89 36.73
CA LYS A 815 -4.27 7.89 37.67
C LYS A 815 -3.94 8.67 38.94
N LYS A 816 -2.68 8.60 39.40
CA LYS A 816 -2.19 9.39 40.54
C LYS A 816 -2.30 10.90 40.27
N ASP A 817 -1.88 11.38 39.11
CA ASP A 817 -1.97 12.81 38.75
C ASP A 817 -3.43 13.28 38.61
N LYS A 818 -4.28 12.45 37.98
CA LYS A 818 -5.72 12.69 37.86
C LYS A 818 -6.40 12.75 39.23
N ASP A 819 -6.01 11.87 40.16
CA ASP A 819 -6.58 11.83 41.51
C ASP A 819 -6.02 12.95 42.40
N VAL A 820 -4.76 13.36 42.24
CA VAL A 820 -4.21 14.59 42.86
C VAL A 820 -5.00 15.81 42.38
N LYS A 821 -5.23 15.99 41.07
CA LYS A 821 -6.06 17.09 40.54
C LYS A 821 -7.50 17.09 41.08
N LYS A 822 -8.10 15.90 41.30
CA LYS A 822 -9.41 15.76 41.96
C LYS A 822 -9.35 16.15 43.44
N ILE A 823 -8.32 15.71 44.17
CA ILE A 823 -8.13 16.04 45.59
C ILE A 823 -7.92 17.56 45.73
N GLU A 824 -7.10 18.18 44.88
CA GLU A 824 -6.91 19.63 44.85
C GLU A 824 -8.21 20.40 44.58
N THR A 825 -9.01 19.98 43.59
CA THR A 825 -10.31 20.62 43.31
C THR A 825 -11.32 20.41 44.43
N VAL A 826 -11.34 19.24 45.08
CA VAL A 826 -12.14 19.00 46.28
C VAL A 826 -11.68 19.87 47.44
N VAL A 827 -10.38 19.95 47.74
CA VAL A 827 -9.80 20.81 48.78
C VAL A 827 -10.09 22.28 48.52
N LEU A 828 -9.95 22.75 47.27
CA LEU A 828 -10.33 24.11 46.85
C LEU A 828 -11.83 24.38 47.05
N SER A 829 -12.71 23.41 46.76
CA SER A 829 -14.16 23.56 46.99
C SER A 829 -14.52 23.60 48.48
N ILE A 830 -13.83 22.79 49.31
CA ILE A 830 -14.03 22.74 50.77
C ILE A 830 -13.47 24.01 51.43
N THR A 831 -12.28 24.47 51.03
CA THR A 831 -11.71 25.74 51.52
C THR A 831 -12.53 26.94 51.04
N GLY A 832 -13.04 26.92 49.81
CA GLY A 832 -14.01 27.91 49.29
C GLY A 832 -15.26 27.98 50.15
N LYS A 833 -15.94 26.85 50.41
CA LYS A 833 -17.09 26.79 51.32
C LYS A 833 -16.74 27.22 52.75
N LYS A 834 -15.60 26.78 53.29
CA LYS A 834 -15.15 27.15 54.65
C LYS A 834 -14.82 28.65 54.76
N ASN A 835 -14.30 29.28 53.71
CA ASN A 835 -14.04 30.71 53.66
C ASN A 835 -15.32 31.53 53.44
N ALA A 836 -16.28 31.02 52.65
CA ALA A 836 -17.62 31.62 52.53
C ALA A 836 -18.37 31.59 53.87
N LEU A 837 -18.37 30.45 54.56
CA LEU A 837 -18.94 30.32 55.92
C LEU A 837 -18.23 31.22 56.94
N LYS A 838 -16.90 31.37 56.84
CA LYS A 838 -16.15 32.34 57.67
C LYS A 838 -16.53 33.79 57.35
N LYS A 839 -16.74 34.15 56.07
CA LYS A 839 -17.23 35.49 55.70
C LYS A 839 -18.64 35.72 56.26
N GLN A 840 -19.56 34.78 56.07
CA GLN A 840 -20.92 34.87 56.62
C GLN A 840 -20.93 34.98 58.15
N ALA A 841 -20.13 34.18 58.86
CA ALA A 841 -19.99 34.28 60.31
C ALA A 841 -19.33 35.59 60.76
N ALA A 842 -18.39 36.15 59.97
CA ALA A 842 -17.80 37.45 60.25
C ALA A 842 -18.77 38.61 59.95
N GLU A 843 -19.63 38.49 58.94
CA GLU A 843 -20.72 39.44 58.65
C GLU A 843 -21.84 39.36 59.69
N GLU A 844 -22.18 38.16 60.18
CA GLU A 844 -23.12 37.99 61.30
C GLU A 844 -22.52 38.54 62.60
N LYS A 845 -21.23 38.30 62.87
CA LYS A 845 -20.53 38.90 64.01
C LYS A 845 -20.49 40.43 63.90
N LYS A 846 -20.16 40.98 62.73
CA LYS A 846 -20.25 42.43 62.46
C LYS A 846 -21.67 42.97 62.59
N ARG A 847 -22.71 42.23 62.21
CA ARG A 847 -24.11 42.60 62.44
C ARG A 847 -24.47 42.59 63.93
N ARG A 848 -24.00 41.62 64.71
CA ARG A 848 -24.21 41.58 66.17
C ARG A 848 -23.43 42.68 66.89
N GLU A 849 -22.20 42.96 66.47
CA GLU A 849 -21.39 44.07 66.97
C GLU A 849 -22.02 45.42 66.59
N ALA A 850 -22.50 45.58 65.35
CA ALA A 850 -23.24 46.77 64.91
C ALA A 850 -24.59 46.95 65.64
N ALA A 851 -25.29 45.86 65.97
CA ALA A 851 -26.50 45.92 66.79
C ALA A 851 -26.19 46.29 68.25
N ALA A 852 -25.07 45.82 68.80
CA ALA A 852 -24.59 46.21 70.13
C ALA A 852 -24.14 47.67 70.18
N THR A 853 -23.45 48.18 69.15
CA THR A 853 -23.11 49.61 69.05
C THR A 853 -24.32 50.48 68.72
N ALA A 854 -25.31 50.01 67.96
CA ALA A 854 -26.58 50.71 67.77
C ALA A 854 -27.40 50.82 69.06
N ALA A 855 -27.32 49.81 69.95
CA ALA A 855 -27.90 49.88 71.29
C ALA A 855 -27.16 50.86 72.23
N LEU A 856 -25.86 51.12 71.99
CA LEU A 856 -25.11 52.17 72.71
C LEU A 856 -25.21 53.56 72.06
N ALA A 857 -25.50 53.67 70.76
CA ALA A 857 -25.54 54.91 70.00
C ALA A 857 -26.91 55.64 70.03
N ALA A 858 -27.86 55.14 70.83
CA ALA A 858 -29.14 55.81 71.09
C ALA A 858 -29.06 56.87 72.22
N ALA A 859 -27.87 57.14 72.75
CA ALA A 859 -27.61 58.20 73.72
C ALA A 859 -26.54 59.18 73.21
N ASN A 860 -26.89 60.47 73.22
CA ASN A 860 -26.11 61.65 72.82
C ASN A 860 -25.84 61.84 71.32
N ALA A 861 -26.52 62.84 70.77
CA ALA A 861 -26.34 63.39 69.43
C ALA A 861 -25.49 64.69 69.47
N GLN A 862 -25.05 65.15 68.29
CA GLN A 862 -24.39 66.46 68.00
C GLN A 862 -22.95 66.59 68.57
N SER A 863 -21.94 67.25 67.98
CA SER A 863 -21.73 68.02 66.72
C SER A 863 -20.19 68.18 66.52
N SER A 864 -19.55 68.60 65.40
CA SER A 864 -19.93 68.89 63.99
C SER A 864 -18.66 69.03 63.10
N SER A 865 -18.87 69.21 61.78
CA SER A 865 -18.05 69.99 60.81
C SER A 865 -16.62 69.56 60.39
N SER A 866 -16.54 69.26 59.07
CA SER A 866 -15.54 69.68 58.05
C SER A 866 -14.11 69.08 57.99
N GLY A 867 -13.80 68.50 56.81
CA GLY A 867 -12.46 68.15 56.33
C GLY A 867 -12.50 67.24 55.08
N THR A 868 -12.07 67.73 53.91
CA THR A 868 -12.32 67.13 52.58
C THR A 868 -11.18 66.25 52.03
N ASN A 869 -11.51 65.21 51.25
CA ASN A 869 -10.86 64.66 50.02
C ASN A 869 -11.15 63.15 49.92
N VAL A 870 -12.11 62.68 49.10
CA VAL A 870 -12.06 62.46 47.63
C VAL A 870 -11.04 61.40 47.21
N GLU A 871 -11.51 60.21 46.84
CA GLU A 871 -11.37 59.62 45.48
C GLU A 871 -12.33 58.44 45.28
N ASP A 872 -12.69 58.16 44.01
CA ASP A 872 -13.94 57.47 43.63
C ASP A 872 -13.99 55.95 43.84
N GLU A 873 -15.21 55.47 44.12
CA GLU A 873 -15.59 54.07 43.96
C GLU A 873 -15.58 53.65 42.48
N LYS A 874 -14.96 52.51 42.18
CA LYS A 874 -15.40 51.65 41.06
C LYS A 874 -15.86 50.30 41.60
N MET A 875 -17.15 50.05 41.48
CA MET A 875 -17.74 48.72 41.63
C MET A 875 -17.14 47.79 40.57
N GLU A 876 -16.63 46.63 40.99
CA GLU A 876 -16.71 45.43 40.15
C GLU A 876 -17.84 44.55 40.67
N VAL A 877 -18.79 44.28 39.78
CA VAL A 877 -19.96 43.45 40.03
C VAL A 877 -19.56 41.98 39.90
N ASP A 878 -19.89 41.17 40.91
CA ASP A 878 -19.78 39.72 40.84
C ASP A 878 -20.61 39.17 39.66
N GLN A 879 -19.92 38.70 38.61
CA GLN A 879 -20.52 37.78 37.63
C GLN A 879 -20.02 36.36 37.88
N PRO A 880 -20.89 35.34 37.79
CA PRO A 880 -20.54 33.96 38.12
C PRO A 880 -19.42 33.46 37.20
N GLY A 881 -18.32 33.04 37.80
CA GLY A 881 -17.12 32.60 37.09
C GLY A 881 -17.42 31.46 36.12
N LYS A 882 -17.34 31.74 34.82
CA LYS A 882 -17.13 30.71 33.80
C LYS A 882 -15.90 29.87 34.21
N PRO A 883 -15.90 28.55 34.03
CA PRO A 883 -14.72 27.76 34.28
C PRO A 883 -13.57 28.33 33.45
N LYS A 884 -12.40 28.53 34.08
CA LYS A 884 -11.18 28.91 33.36
C LYS A 884 -11.00 27.89 32.24
N LYS A 885 -11.18 28.33 30.99
CA LYS A 885 -10.52 27.65 29.87
C LYS A 885 -9.05 27.60 30.27
N GLU A 886 -8.48 26.40 30.27
CA GLU A 886 -7.04 26.25 30.30
C GLU A 886 -6.47 27.21 29.25
N LYS A 887 -5.41 27.95 29.60
CA LYS A 887 -4.59 28.55 28.56
C LYS A 887 -4.10 27.36 27.73
N VAL A 888 -4.68 27.18 26.55
CA VAL A 888 -4.08 26.39 25.48
C VAL A 888 -2.62 26.85 25.46
N PRO A 889 -1.64 25.95 25.62
CA PRO A 889 -0.24 26.36 25.64
C PRO A 889 0.01 27.21 24.39
N GLU A 890 0.70 28.35 24.57
CA GLU A 890 0.88 29.33 23.51
C GLU A 890 1.25 28.60 22.23
N LYS A 891 0.38 28.69 21.23
CA LYS A 891 0.54 27.93 20.00
C LYS A 891 1.83 28.43 19.38
N ASP A 892 2.85 27.59 19.40
CA ASP A 892 4.15 27.88 18.81
C ASP A 892 3.96 27.86 17.27
N THR A 893 3.41 28.94 16.74
CA THR A 893 3.02 29.12 15.33
C THR A 893 4.23 29.37 14.43
N LYS A 894 5.35 28.69 14.73
CA LYS A 894 6.51 28.65 13.85
C LYS A 894 6.15 27.80 12.63
N PRO A 895 6.12 28.37 11.41
CA PRO A 895 5.75 27.63 10.20
C PRO A 895 6.82 26.64 9.75
N LEU A 896 8.02 26.71 10.36
CA LEU A 896 9.17 25.87 10.11
C LEU A 896 9.58 25.19 11.43
N HIS A 897 9.84 23.90 11.39
CA HIS A 897 10.48 23.17 12.49
C HIS A 897 11.68 22.36 11.98
N ARG A 898 12.64 22.10 12.87
CA ARG A 898 13.81 21.26 12.58
C ARG A 898 13.60 19.84 13.10
N LEU A 899 14.11 18.86 12.38
CA LEU A 899 14.13 17.45 12.74
C LEU A 899 15.56 16.94 12.63
N MET A 900 16.02 16.13 13.58
CA MET A 900 17.36 15.56 13.57
C MET A 900 17.39 14.18 12.90
N ASN A 901 18.45 13.85 12.18
CA ASN A 901 18.69 12.52 11.62
C ASN A 901 19.10 11.51 12.72
N PRO A 902 18.47 10.32 12.83
CA PRO A 902 17.32 9.81 12.06
C PRO A 902 15.98 10.42 12.49
N ALA A 903 15.11 10.81 11.55
CA ALA A 903 13.87 11.53 11.85
C ALA A 903 12.61 10.68 11.61
N ARG A 904 11.57 10.84 12.44
CA ARG A 904 10.21 10.37 12.13
C ARG A 904 9.60 11.27 11.05
N VAL A 905 9.14 10.68 9.94
CA VAL A 905 8.53 11.38 8.81
C VAL A 905 7.36 10.59 8.22
N ILE A 906 6.15 11.13 8.42
CA ILE A 906 4.89 10.58 7.87
C ILE A 906 4.84 10.82 6.35
N PRO A 907 4.23 9.95 5.50
CA PRO A 907 4.16 10.14 4.05
C PRO A 907 3.68 11.55 3.60
N ALA A 908 2.65 12.11 4.24
CA ALA A 908 2.14 13.46 3.95
C ALA A 908 3.07 14.60 4.42
N GLN A 909 4.16 14.30 5.12
CA GLN A 909 5.21 15.24 5.54
C GLN A 909 6.43 15.18 4.60
N ARG A 910 6.67 14.04 3.94
CA ARG A 910 7.85 13.81 3.08
C ARG A 910 8.02 14.84 1.96
N GLN A 911 6.92 15.36 1.41
CA GLN A 911 6.92 16.39 0.35
C GLN A 911 7.32 17.79 0.87
N LEU A 912 7.31 18.01 2.19
CA LEU A 912 7.52 19.33 2.83
C LEU A 912 8.89 19.42 3.52
N ILE A 913 9.84 18.56 3.16
CA ILE A 913 11.16 18.49 3.82
C ILE A 913 12.27 18.93 2.86
N SER A 914 13.18 19.75 3.37
CA SER A 914 14.44 20.13 2.73
C SER A 914 15.62 19.91 3.68
N ILE A 915 16.81 19.64 3.14
CA ILE A 915 18.07 19.60 3.92
C ILE A 915 18.48 21.03 4.27
N SER A 916 18.90 21.27 5.52
CA SER A 916 19.39 22.59 5.95
C SER A 916 20.75 22.97 5.36
N ASP A 917 21.63 21.99 5.18
CA ASP A 917 23.01 22.17 4.74
C ASP A 917 23.29 21.51 3.37
N SER A 918 22.56 21.95 2.35
CA SER A 918 22.62 21.43 0.96
C SER A 918 23.98 21.59 0.27
N ARG A 919 24.98 22.19 0.94
CA ARG A 919 26.37 22.31 0.46
C ARG A 919 27.23 21.13 0.89
N SER A 920 27.01 20.58 2.08
CA SER A 920 27.85 19.52 2.64
C SER A 920 27.44 18.12 2.16
N TYR A 921 26.13 17.86 1.98
CA TYR A 921 25.58 16.55 1.60
C TYR A 921 24.57 16.67 0.44
N THR A 922 24.73 15.84 -0.59
CA THR A 922 23.78 15.72 -1.72
C THR A 922 23.09 14.35 -1.67
N PRO A 923 21.76 14.27 -1.51
CA PRO A 923 21.05 13.00 -1.48
C PRO A 923 20.92 12.39 -2.88
N MET A 924 21.20 11.09 -3.02
CA MET A 924 21.07 10.40 -4.32
C MET A 924 19.61 10.17 -4.72
N LYS A 925 18.72 9.99 -3.74
CA LYS A 925 17.27 9.76 -3.89
C LYS A 925 16.52 11.01 -3.40
N PRO A 926 15.44 11.46 -4.08
CA PRO A 926 14.71 12.63 -3.63
C PRO A 926 13.98 12.33 -2.31
N LEU A 927 14.06 13.27 -1.37
CA LEU A 927 13.63 13.12 0.04
C LEU A 927 12.16 12.69 0.18
N TYR A 928 11.31 13.03 -0.78
CA TYR A 928 9.89 12.69 -0.74
C TYR A 928 9.63 11.16 -0.74
N LYS A 929 10.58 10.34 -1.23
CA LYS A 929 10.44 8.88 -1.18
C LYS A 929 10.65 8.31 0.23
N GLY A 930 11.37 8.99 1.12
CA GLY A 930 11.67 8.51 2.48
C GLY A 930 12.49 7.22 2.52
N GLY A 931 12.55 6.59 3.70
CA GLY A 931 13.35 5.39 3.95
C GLY A 931 14.83 5.72 4.19
N ILE A 932 15.71 4.80 3.80
CA ILE A 932 17.17 5.00 3.85
C ILE A 932 17.62 5.72 2.57
N ILE A 933 18.33 6.83 2.74
CA ILE A 933 18.88 7.62 1.62
C ILE A 933 20.39 7.78 1.80
N VAL A 934 21.15 7.28 0.81
CA VAL A 934 22.60 7.50 0.72
C VAL A 934 22.85 8.92 0.24
N ALA A 935 23.70 9.64 0.96
CA ALA A 935 24.12 10.99 0.61
C ALA A 935 25.62 11.02 0.24
N ASP A 936 25.92 11.60 -0.92
CA ASP A 936 27.29 11.90 -1.35
C ASP A 936 27.78 13.16 -0.59
N ARG A 937 29.06 13.14 -0.22
CA ARG A 937 29.69 14.18 0.60
C ARG A 937 30.54 15.10 -0.29
N VAL A 938 30.08 16.34 -0.41
CA VAL A 938 30.72 17.35 -1.27
C VAL A 938 31.90 18.01 -0.55
N ASP A 939 31.72 18.41 0.71
CA ASP A 939 32.75 19.07 1.54
C ASP A 939 33.61 18.05 2.30
N LYS A 940 34.76 17.63 1.75
CA LYS A 940 35.66 16.64 2.40
C LYS A 940 36.53 17.19 3.55
N GLU A 941 36.50 18.51 3.81
CA GLU A 941 37.47 19.19 4.70
C GLU A 941 37.06 19.33 6.19
N LYS A 942 35.78 19.15 6.55
CA LYS A 942 35.31 19.22 7.95
C LYS A 942 35.34 17.85 8.65
N GLU A 943 35.59 17.78 9.95
CA GLU A 943 35.40 16.53 10.70
C GLU A 943 33.92 16.14 10.79
N GLU A 944 33.61 14.86 10.57
CA GLU A 944 32.23 14.35 10.57
C GLU A 944 31.77 14.01 12.00
N LYS A 945 30.74 14.72 12.49
CA LYS A 945 30.03 14.32 13.70
C LYS A 945 29.08 13.18 13.37
N LEU A 946 29.57 11.96 13.53
CA LEU A 946 28.77 10.75 13.45
C LEU A 946 27.86 10.62 14.67
N VAL A 947 26.65 10.12 14.45
CA VAL A 947 25.77 9.69 15.52
C VAL A 947 26.36 8.41 16.13
N SER A 948 26.53 8.34 17.46
CA SER A 948 26.97 7.11 18.13
C SER A 948 25.89 6.02 17.96
N GLU A 949 26.27 4.88 17.39
CA GLU A 949 25.39 3.72 17.17
C GLU A 949 24.90 3.17 18.52
N VAL A 950 23.61 3.28 18.85
CA VAL A 950 23.09 2.80 20.15
C VAL A 950 23.16 1.28 20.24
N VAL A 951 23.08 0.59 19.09
CA VAL A 951 23.30 -0.86 18.95
C VAL A 951 24.69 -1.28 19.49
N SER A 952 25.71 -0.42 19.43
CA SER A 952 27.02 -0.69 20.02
C SER A 952 27.04 -0.56 21.55
N GLN A 953 26.21 0.32 22.11
CA GLN A 953 26.07 0.52 23.57
C GLN A 953 25.29 -0.62 24.24
N ILE A 954 24.37 -1.29 23.53
CA ILE A 954 23.74 -2.52 24.03
C ILE A 954 24.75 -3.67 24.20
N ASN A 955 25.90 -3.60 23.50
CA ASN A 955 26.99 -4.58 23.59
C ASN A 955 28.11 -4.20 24.59
N LEU A 956 28.01 -3.05 25.27
CA LEU A 956 28.98 -2.59 26.27
C LEU A 956 28.24 -2.28 27.58
N PRO A 957 28.50 -3.01 28.68
CA PRO A 957 27.84 -2.71 29.96
C PRO A 957 28.19 -1.27 30.38
N PRO A 958 27.21 -0.41 30.68
CA PRO A 958 27.47 0.99 31.00
C PRO A 958 28.19 1.08 32.35
N SER A 959 29.43 1.56 32.31
CA SER A 959 30.25 1.84 33.50
C SER A 959 29.76 3.06 34.27
N SER A 960 28.58 2.94 34.88
CA SER A 960 28.04 3.89 35.85
C SER A 960 27.18 3.15 36.88
N GLU A 961 27.48 3.34 38.15
CA GLU A 961 26.97 2.54 39.27
C GLU A 961 25.45 2.69 39.47
N LYS A 962 24.68 1.77 38.87
CA LYS A 962 23.39 1.33 39.41
C LYS A 962 23.37 -0.20 39.35
N ALA A 963 23.18 -0.82 40.50
CA ALA A 963 23.38 -2.25 40.68
C ALA A 963 22.54 -3.08 39.68
N GLU A 964 23.23 -3.77 38.76
CA GLU A 964 22.63 -4.84 37.97
C GLU A 964 22.15 -5.94 38.92
N LEU A 965 20.87 -6.25 38.87
CA LEU A 965 20.32 -7.43 39.54
C LEU A 965 20.84 -8.67 38.80
N LYS A 966 21.35 -9.64 39.58
CA LYS A 966 22.01 -10.85 39.07
C LYS A 966 21.16 -11.60 38.02
N PRO A 967 21.79 -12.24 37.02
CA PRO A 967 21.08 -13.14 36.10
C PRO A 967 20.35 -14.25 36.86
N PHE A 968 19.16 -14.62 36.38
CA PHE A 968 18.25 -15.53 37.08
C PHE A 968 18.69 -17.00 37.07
N THR A 969 18.40 -17.68 38.17
CA THR A 969 18.28 -19.14 38.23
C THR A 969 17.01 -19.62 37.51
N PRO A 970 16.94 -20.89 37.07
CA PRO A 970 15.72 -21.47 36.49
C PRO A 970 14.51 -21.46 37.45
N PHE A 971 13.34 -21.76 36.90
CA PHE A 971 12.09 -21.87 37.66
C PHE A 971 12.15 -23.05 38.64
N ASP A 972 11.94 -22.79 39.93
CA ASP A 972 11.50 -23.80 40.90
C ASP A 972 10.06 -23.46 41.33
N ILE A 973 9.10 -24.33 40.97
CA ILE A 973 7.72 -24.23 41.46
C ILE A 973 7.61 -25.06 42.74
N ASN A 974 7.53 -24.40 43.88
CA ASN A 974 7.35 -25.06 45.16
C ASN A 974 5.89 -25.55 45.29
N LEU A 975 5.67 -26.86 45.25
CA LEU A 975 4.36 -27.53 45.13
C LEU A 975 3.53 -27.57 46.43
N VAL A 976 3.76 -26.67 47.39
CA VAL A 976 3.19 -26.76 48.75
C VAL A 976 1.90 -25.94 48.94
N ASP A 977 1.61 -24.99 48.04
CA ASP A 977 0.40 -24.13 48.08
C ASP A 977 -0.73 -24.61 47.13
N PHE A 978 -0.92 -25.94 47.00
CA PHE A 978 -2.07 -26.57 46.33
C PHE A 978 -2.83 -27.51 47.26
#